data_AF-A0A6A6SSD6-F1
#
_entry.id   AF-A0A6A6SSD6-F1
#
_cell.length_a   1.000
_cell.length_b   1.000
_cell.length_c   1.000
_cell.angle_alpha   90.00
_cell.angle_beta   90.00
_cell.angle_gamma   90.00
#
_symmetry.space_group_name_H-M   'P 1'
#
loop_
_entity.id
_entity.type
_entity.pdbx_description
1 polymer ?
#
loop_
_entity_poly.entity_id
_entity_poly.type
_entity_poly.pdbx_seq_one_letter_code
_entity_poly.pdbx_strand_id
1 'polypeptide(L)'
;MQDFYLGSLLWTLVALSCKAIASTCWRNTTCSGPDVTSFPGQWESNIFAPASRTVSPKHVASLEDLKFSAYSSRVILNGNGSGVVFDFGIEVGGVLSVQYAATGSGSLGLAFTEASTWIGEWSDASNGKFAGRDGALYSNFSASGNNTYVMPDTKLRGGFRYLTAFLVTEQNATVSITDISLEIGFQPTWSNLRAYQGYFHCNDELLNRIWYAGAYTLQTNAVPVNTGRWVPMLANGWANNGTLGPGDTIIVDGAKRDRAVWPGDMGIAVPSSFVSIGDLDSVKNALQVMYNYQNADGSFPEAGPPLLQQNSDTYHMWTMIGTYNYMLYTDDSSFIQQNWERYLKAMSYIYGKVGTSGLLNQTGTRDWARWQTGFNNTEANIILYRTLQTGSELATWLNDTTNVAETWQARAEALKSAINKYCFDTSYGAFKDNATSTTLHPQDANSMSLLFGIVNANTSTASSISTRLTDNWTPIGAVAPELPENISPFISSFEIQGHLTIDRADRALDLIRRSWGWYANHPNGTGSTVIEGYLANGTFGYRSSRGYGYDASYVSHSHGWSSGPTSALTEYIVGLSVTSPAGKTWSLRPQFGDLERAEAGFTTNLGKFWAKWETKESGEYQVGFGAPAGTSGVVSLPVLEAGKIPIVLVNGVAAGNGSLALSSGRVTLDVGSGNYTVQVTQ
;
A
#
# COMPACT_ATOMS: atom_id res chain seq x y z
N MET A 1 -75.88 5.78 -10.84
CA MET A 1 -75.76 5.29 -9.44
C MET A 1 -74.33 4.83 -9.31
N GLN A 2 -73.43 5.72 -8.89
CA GLN A 2 -72.96 5.86 -7.50
C GLN A 2 -72.25 4.58 -7.05
N ASP A 3 -71.05 4.55 -6.49
CA ASP A 3 -69.99 5.48 -6.10
C ASP A 3 -68.80 4.57 -5.68
N PHE A 4 -67.65 5.17 -5.33
CA PHE A 4 -66.54 4.61 -4.52
C PHE A 4 -65.43 3.82 -5.26
N TYR A 5 -64.12 4.04 -5.07
CA TYR A 5 -63.32 4.90 -4.19
C TYR A 5 -62.00 5.23 -4.93
N LEU A 6 -61.60 6.52 -4.99
CA LEU A 6 -60.23 6.92 -5.28
C LEU A 6 -59.37 6.70 -4.02
N GLY A 7 -58.35 5.84 -4.12
CA GLY A 7 -57.30 5.70 -3.11
C GLY A 7 -56.01 6.36 -3.59
N SER A 8 -55.76 7.60 -3.17
CA SER A 8 -54.47 8.26 -3.32
C SER A 8 -53.52 7.76 -2.22
N LEU A 9 -52.51 6.97 -2.59
CA LEU A 9 -51.38 6.66 -1.70
C LEU A 9 -50.48 7.90 -1.58
N LEU A 10 -50.61 8.64 -0.49
CA LEU A 10 -49.57 9.56 -0.03
C LEU A 10 -48.40 8.74 0.51
N TRP A 11 -47.30 8.67 -0.23
CA TRP A 11 -46.00 8.30 0.33
C TRP A 11 -45.47 9.48 1.13
N THR A 12 -45.67 9.44 2.45
CA THR A 12 -44.94 10.29 3.40
C THR A 12 -43.47 9.89 3.40
N LEU A 13 -42.65 10.67 2.69
CA LEU A 13 -41.20 10.73 2.90
C LEU A 13 -40.93 11.15 4.34
N VAL A 14 -40.63 10.17 5.20
CA VAL A 14 -39.98 10.43 6.48
C VAL A 14 -38.53 10.78 6.15
N ALA A 15 -38.29 12.08 5.92
CA ALA A 15 -36.96 12.64 5.96
C ALA A 15 -36.48 12.53 7.42
N LEU A 16 -35.83 11.41 7.76
CA LEU A 16 -34.97 11.33 8.92
C LEU A 16 -33.89 12.39 8.73
N SER A 17 -34.07 13.52 9.40
CA SER A 17 -33.02 14.50 9.62
C SER A 17 -31.94 13.83 10.47
N CYS A 18 -31.05 13.09 9.82
CA CYS A 18 -29.72 12.86 10.36
C CYS A 18 -29.17 14.25 10.67
N LYS A 19 -29.01 14.56 11.95
CA LYS A 19 -28.18 15.69 12.35
C LYS A 19 -26.83 15.41 11.71
N ALA A 20 -26.50 16.16 10.65
CA ALA A 20 -25.16 16.19 10.10
C ALA A 20 -24.27 16.70 11.21
N ILE A 21 -23.67 15.78 11.97
CA ILE A 21 -22.52 16.11 12.80
C ILE A 21 -21.50 16.60 11.78
N ALA A 22 -21.13 17.88 11.85
CA ALA A 22 -20.14 18.44 10.95
C ALA A 22 -18.93 17.50 10.97
N SER A 23 -18.56 16.95 9.81
CA SER A 23 -17.41 16.06 9.71
C SER A 23 -16.16 16.86 10.07
N THR A 24 -15.52 16.51 11.17
CA THR A 24 -14.29 17.16 11.60
C THR A 24 -13.08 16.31 11.23
N CYS A 25 -12.00 16.98 10.90
CA CYS A 25 -10.67 16.38 10.83
C CYS A 25 -10.21 15.93 12.23
N TRP A 26 -9.09 15.22 12.29
CA TRP A 26 -8.64 14.69 13.56
C TRP A 26 -8.20 15.82 14.48
N ARG A 27 -9.02 16.10 15.50
CA ARG A 27 -8.76 17.09 16.56
C ARG A 27 -8.41 18.48 16.00
N ASN A 28 -7.20 18.96 16.28
CA ASN A 28 -6.75 20.30 15.89
C ASN A 28 -6.10 20.35 14.49
N THR A 29 -6.11 19.23 13.75
CA THR A 29 -5.57 19.17 12.39
C THR A 29 -6.45 19.94 11.41
N THR A 30 -5.82 20.69 10.50
CA THR A 30 -6.52 21.40 9.44
C THR A 30 -7.13 20.42 8.44
N CYS A 31 -8.40 20.63 8.07
CA CYS A 31 -8.99 19.88 6.96
C CYS A 31 -8.42 20.35 5.62
N SER A 32 -7.63 19.49 4.98
CA SER A 32 -7.11 19.69 3.61
C SER A 32 -7.45 18.54 2.67
N GLY A 33 -7.98 17.43 3.20
CA GLY A 33 -8.42 16.29 2.41
C GLY A 33 -9.72 16.57 1.63
N PRO A 34 -10.04 15.72 0.65
CA PRO A 34 -11.28 15.83 -0.10
C PRO A 34 -12.51 15.57 0.78
N ASP A 35 -13.58 16.31 0.52
CA ASP A 35 -14.88 16.11 1.18
C ASP A 35 -15.79 15.15 0.40
N VAL A 36 -15.47 14.88 -0.87
CA VAL A 36 -16.27 14.04 -1.78
C VAL A 36 -15.39 13.04 -2.53
N THR A 37 -15.94 11.84 -2.79
CA THR A 37 -15.32 10.88 -3.70
C THR A 37 -15.19 11.48 -5.10
N SER A 38 -14.09 11.18 -5.80
CA SER A 38 -13.97 11.58 -7.20
C SER A 38 -14.88 10.75 -8.12
N PHE A 39 -15.16 9.50 -7.77
CA PHE A 39 -15.91 8.58 -8.63
C PHE A 39 -17.00 7.89 -7.80
N PRO A 40 -18.20 8.49 -7.67
CA PRO A 40 -19.33 7.83 -7.03
C PRO A 40 -19.82 6.66 -7.90
N GLY A 41 -20.12 5.53 -7.29
CA GLY A 41 -20.54 4.33 -8.03
C GLY A 41 -20.69 3.08 -7.16
N GLN A 42 -21.02 1.96 -7.79
CA GLN A 42 -21.28 0.68 -7.09
C GLN A 42 -20.07 0.19 -6.28
N TRP A 43 -18.86 0.48 -6.75
CA TRP A 43 -17.60 0.08 -6.12
C TRP A 43 -17.37 0.72 -4.75
N GLU A 44 -18.10 1.78 -4.38
CA GLU A 44 -18.03 2.36 -3.04
C GLU A 44 -18.44 1.37 -1.94
N SER A 45 -19.21 0.32 -2.26
CA SER A 45 -19.52 -0.77 -1.32
C SER A 45 -18.28 -1.53 -0.86
N ASN A 46 -17.17 -1.45 -1.60
CA ASN A 46 -15.91 -2.12 -1.28
C ASN A 46 -14.98 -1.24 -0.40
N ILE A 47 -15.31 0.04 -0.18
CA ILE A 47 -14.50 0.92 0.68
C ILE A 47 -14.64 0.48 2.14
N PHE A 48 -13.52 0.02 2.73
CA PHE A 48 -13.45 -0.37 4.15
C PHE A 48 -13.47 0.82 5.11
N ALA A 49 -13.06 2.01 4.65
CA ALA A 49 -13.01 3.23 5.45
C ALA A 49 -14.36 3.54 6.13
N PRO A 50 -14.40 3.74 7.46
CA PRO A 50 -15.63 4.08 8.16
C PRO A 50 -16.24 5.40 7.69
N ALA A 51 -17.57 5.49 7.72
CA ALA A 51 -18.28 6.74 7.39
C ALA A 51 -18.16 7.82 8.48
N SER A 52 -17.65 7.46 9.66
CA SER A 52 -17.47 8.33 10.82
C SER A 52 -16.07 8.14 11.39
N ARG A 53 -15.46 9.22 11.88
CA ARG A 53 -14.20 9.14 12.63
C ARG A 53 -14.37 8.44 13.97
N THR A 54 -15.57 8.46 14.54
CA THR A 54 -15.88 7.70 15.76
C THR A 54 -16.56 6.40 15.38
N VAL A 55 -15.97 5.27 15.78
CA VAL A 55 -16.48 3.92 15.51
C VAL A 55 -16.65 3.12 16.81
N SER A 56 -17.50 2.09 16.75
CA SER A 56 -17.76 1.17 17.86
C SER A 56 -17.60 -0.28 17.39
N PRO A 57 -17.38 -1.23 18.32
CA PRO A 57 -17.33 -2.65 17.99
C PRO A 57 -18.60 -3.13 17.27
N LYS A 58 -18.44 -4.06 16.33
CA LYS A 58 -19.57 -4.72 15.64
C LYS A 58 -19.98 -6.01 16.34
N HIS A 59 -19.01 -6.75 16.87
CA HIS A 59 -19.23 -8.02 17.53
C HIS A 59 -18.57 -8.10 18.89
N VAL A 60 -19.06 -9.02 19.72
CA VAL A 60 -18.51 -9.33 21.03
C VAL A 60 -18.51 -10.85 21.25
N ALA A 61 -17.49 -11.35 21.93
CA ALA A 61 -17.36 -12.73 22.38
C ALA A 61 -16.88 -12.80 23.84
N SER A 62 -17.12 -13.92 24.51
CA SER A 62 -16.38 -14.24 25.74
C SER A 62 -14.92 -14.50 25.40
N LEU A 63 -14.00 -14.08 26.27
CA LEU A 63 -12.57 -14.37 26.10
C LEU A 63 -12.28 -15.88 26.15
N GLU A 64 -13.13 -16.66 26.83
CA GLU A 64 -12.94 -18.11 26.98
C GLU A 64 -13.31 -18.90 25.71
N ASP A 65 -14.39 -18.52 25.02
CA ASP A 65 -14.95 -19.31 23.91
C ASP A 65 -14.74 -18.70 22.52
N LEU A 66 -14.45 -17.40 22.44
CA LEU A 66 -14.29 -16.62 21.21
C LEU A 66 -15.45 -16.79 20.21
N LYS A 67 -16.67 -17.03 20.71
CA LYS A 67 -17.88 -17.12 19.88
C LYS A 67 -18.51 -15.74 19.69
N PHE A 68 -18.19 -15.11 18.57
CA PHE A 68 -18.67 -13.77 18.25
C PHE A 68 -20.18 -13.72 17.98
N SER A 69 -20.82 -12.72 18.58
CA SER A 69 -22.22 -12.33 18.38
C SER A 69 -22.32 -10.83 18.17
N ALA A 70 -23.46 -10.33 17.68
CA ALA A 70 -23.65 -8.89 17.49
C ALA A 70 -23.52 -8.12 18.82
N TYR A 71 -22.73 -7.05 18.83
CA TYR A 71 -22.53 -6.23 20.02
C TYR A 71 -23.78 -5.39 20.32
N SER A 72 -24.38 -5.62 21.49
CA SER A 72 -25.60 -4.95 21.97
C SER A 72 -25.30 -4.11 23.21
N SER A 73 -24.36 -3.16 23.07
CA SER A 73 -23.98 -2.06 23.98
C SER A 73 -23.63 -2.35 25.44
N ARG A 74 -24.10 -3.43 26.08
CA ARG A 74 -23.86 -3.72 27.49
C ARG A 74 -23.27 -5.10 27.70
N VAL A 75 -22.16 -5.15 28.43
CA VAL A 75 -21.43 -6.40 28.74
C VAL A 75 -20.98 -6.37 30.19
N ILE A 76 -21.13 -7.49 30.91
CA ILE A 76 -20.85 -7.59 32.34
C ILE A 76 -19.71 -8.58 32.58
N LEU A 77 -18.67 -8.11 33.25
CA LEU A 77 -17.55 -8.88 33.78
C LEU A 77 -17.80 -9.15 35.27
N ASN A 78 -17.69 -10.40 35.69
CA ASN A 78 -17.98 -10.85 37.05
C ASN A 78 -16.76 -11.53 37.65
N GLY A 79 -16.12 -10.88 38.63
CA GLY A 79 -14.96 -11.42 39.32
C GLY A 79 -13.65 -11.40 38.51
N ASN A 80 -12.58 -11.78 39.18
CA ASN A 80 -11.22 -11.74 38.65
C ASN A 80 -11.05 -12.68 37.44
N GLY A 81 -10.39 -12.19 36.39
CA GLY A 81 -10.11 -12.95 35.16
C GLY A 81 -11.31 -13.08 34.21
N SER A 82 -12.47 -12.53 34.54
CA SER A 82 -13.58 -12.47 33.58
C SER A 82 -13.23 -11.46 32.46
N GLY A 83 -13.42 -11.88 31.21
CA GLY A 83 -13.00 -11.09 30.05
C GLY A 83 -13.87 -11.31 28.82
N VAL A 84 -13.87 -10.30 27.96
CA VAL A 84 -14.64 -10.26 26.71
C VAL A 84 -13.79 -9.64 25.61
N VAL A 85 -14.08 -10.00 24.37
CA VAL A 85 -13.36 -9.54 23.19
C VAL A 85 -14.33 -8.82 22.28
N PHE A 86 -13.99 -7.58 21.95
CA PHE A 86 -14.72 -6.73 21.01
C PHE A 86 -14.03 -6.78 19.65
N ASP A 87 -14.80 -7.09 18.60
CA ASP A 87 -14.34 -7.08 17.22
C ASP A 87 -14.96 -5.89 16.47
N PHE A 88 -14.11 -5.00 15.96
CA PHE A 88 -14.54 -3.86 15.13
C PHE A 88 -14.95 -4.28 13.71
N GLY A 89 -14.64 -5.52 13.31
CA GLY A 89 -14.94 -6.12 12.02
C GLY A 89 -14.00 -5.70 10.89
N ILE A 90 -13.15 -4.70 11.14
CA ILE A 90 -12.12 -4.18 10.26
C ILE A 90 -10.95 -3.71 11.14
N GLU A 91 -9.79 -3.55 10.51
CA GLU A 91 -8.64 -2.85 11.10
C GLU A 91 -9.02 -1.39 11.45
N VAL A 92 -8.73 -0.96 12.67
CA VAL A 92 -8.97 0.40 13.18
C VAL A 92 -7.76 0.89 13.96
N GLY A 93 -7.75 2.18 14.34
CA GLY A 93 -6.59 2.77 14.98
C GLY A 93 -6.85 4.17 15.52
N GLY A 94 -6.43 4.45 16.75
CA GLY A 94 -6.62 5.77 17.36
C GLY A 94 -6.80 5.73 18.88
N VAL A 95 -7.72 6.57 19.37
CA VAL A 95 -7.91 6.83 20.81
C VAL A 95 -9.22 6.25 21.32
N LEU A 96 -9.11 5.24 22.18
CA LEU A 96 -10.25 4.51 22.74
C LEU A 96 -10.87 5.27 23.93
N SER A 97 -12.20 5.27 23.99
CA SER A 97 -12.99 5.65 25.16
C SER A 97 -13.90 4.51 25.59
N VAL A 98 -13.94 4.23 26.90
CA VAL A 98 -14.78 3.19 27.50
C VAL A 98 -15.56 3.78 28.67
N GLN A 99 -16.88 3.64 28.62
CA GLN A 99 -17.76 3.98 29.75
C GLN A 99 -18.22 2.69 30.43
N TYR A 100 -18.13 2.66 31.75
CA TYR A 100 -18.50 1.47 32.52
C TYR A 100 -18.96 1.81 33.94
N ALA A 101 -19.85 0.99 34.49
CA ALA A 101 -20.19 0.99 35.90
C ALA A 101 -19.44 -0.14 36.61
N ALA A 102 -18.83 0.13 37.77
CA ALA A 102 -18.10 -0.87 38.54
C ALA A 102 -18.66 -1.01 39.96
N THR A 103 -18.43 -2.17 40.57
CA THR A 103 -18.69 -2.41 42.01
C THR A 103 -17.41 -2.85 42.71
N GLY A 104 -17.23 -2.45 43.97
CA GLY A 104 -16.03 -2.80 44.74
C GLY A 104 -14.78 -2.06 44.26
N SER A 105 -13.62 -2.73 44.30
CA SER A 105 -12.34 -2.19 43.83
C SER A 105 -11.62 -3.16 42.88
N GLY A 106 -10.93 -2.62 41.88
CA GLY A 106 -10.19 -3.39 40.89
C GLY A 106 -9.73 -2.54 39.72
N SER A 107 -9.45 -3.20 38.60
CA SER A 107 -9.00 -2.57 37.36
C SER A 107 -9.66 -3.22 36.15
N LEU A 108 -10.12 -2.40 35.22
CA LEU A 108 -10.48 -2.84 33.87
C LEU A 108 -9.23 -2.82 32.99
N GLY A 109 -8.73 -3.99 32.61
CA GLY A 109 -7.62 -4.19 31.68
C GLY A 109 -8.10 -4.13 30.22
N LEU A 110 -7.29 -3.54 29.34
CA LEU A 110 -7.56 -3.32 27.92
C LEU A 110 -6.35 -3.73 27.08
N ALA A 111 -6.51 -4.74 26.23
CA ALA A 111 -5.47 -5.28 25.34
C ALA A 111 -5.92 -5.27 23.88
N PHE A 112 -4.97 -5.08 22.96
CA PHE A 112 -5.25 -4.80 21.55
C PHE A 112 -4.51 -5.75 20.62
N THR A 113 -5.14 -6.22 19.55
CA THR A 113 -4.44 -6.93 18.48
C THR A 113 -5.09 -6.77 17.11
N GLU A 114 -4.29 -6.81 16.05
CA GLU A 114 -4.75 -6.83 14.65
C GLU A 114 -5.32 -8.21 14.25
N ALA A 115 -4.74 -9.30 14.77
CA ALA A 115 -5.05 -10.67 14.35
C ALA A 115 -5.68 -11.49 15.49
N SER A 116 -6.65 -12.35 15.14
CA SER A 116 -7.35 -13.15 16.16
C SER A 116 -6.43 -14.15 16.87
N THR A 117 -5.31 -14.52 16.25
CA THR A 117 -4.27 -15.40 16.80
C THR A 117 -3.72 -14.90 18.13
N TRP A 118 -3.70 -13.57 18.35
CA TRP A 118 -3.08 -12.96 19.54
C TRP A 118 -4.11 -12.34 20.49
N ILE A 119 -5.39 -12.70 20.35
CA ILE A 119 -6.42 -12.31 21.32
C ILE A 119 -6.03 -12.87 22.69
N GLY A 120 -5.95 -11.97 23.67
CA GLY A 120 -5.61 -12.31 25.04
C GLY A 120 -5.59 -11.07 25.93
N GLU A 121 -5.09 -11.23 27.15
CA GLU A 121 -4.96 -10.16 28.14
C GLU A 121 -3.72 -9.27 27.91
N TRP A 122 -2.92 -9.56 26.86
CA TRP A 122 -1.77 -8.76 26.45
C TRP A 122 -1.94 -8.32 25.00
N SER A 123 -1.61 -7.06 24.74
CA SER A 123 -1.58 -6.55 23.37
C SER A 123 -0.46 -7.19 22.57
N ASP A 124 -0.66 -7.34 21.26
CA ASP A 124 0.41 -7.76 20.34
C ASP A 124 1.55 -6.74 20.32
N ALA A 125 2.76 -7.19 19.98
CA ALA A 125 3.95 -6.37 20.08
C ALA A 125 3.95 -5.23 19.04
N SER A 126 4.29 -4.00 19.47
CA SER A 126 4.47 -2.87 18.55
C SER A 126 5.73 -2.03 18.77
N ASN A 127 6.35 -2.10 19.96
CA ASN A 127 7.45 -1.20 20.31
C ASN A 127 8.81 -1.57 19.68
N GLY A 128 9.06 -2.84 19.32
CA GLY A 128 10.26 -3.27 18.60
C GLY A 128 11.55 -3.41 19.41
N LYS A 129 11.51 -3.27 20.75
CA LYS A 129 12.67 -3.54 21.63
C LYS A 129 12.85 -5.02 21.94
N PHE A 130 11.75 -5.78 21.98
CA PHE A 130 11.72 -7.20 22.35
C PHE A 130 12.32 -7.53 23.74
N ALA A 131 12.31 -6.56 24.66
CA ALA A 131 12.81 -6.73 26.04
C ALA A 131 11.70 -7.00 27.06
N GLY A 132 10.44 -6.93 26.63
CA GLY A 132 9.25 -7.07 27.45
C GLY A 132 8.01 -6.91 26.57
N ARG A 133 6.83 -6.99 27.19
CA ARG A 133 5.55 -7.03 26.48
C ARG A 133 4.94 -5.64 26.38
N ASP A 134 4.13 -5.42 25.36
CA ASP A 134 3.25 -4.25 25.28
C ASP A 134 2.22 -4.26 26.42
N GLY A 135 1.73 -5.45 26.81
CA GLY A 135 0.83 -5.62 27.95
C GLY A 135 -0.56 -5.01 27.70
N ALA A 136 -1.21 -4.58 28.77
CA ALA A 136 -2.55 -3.96 28.73
C ALA A 136 -2.52 -2.57 29.37
N LEU A 137 -3.49 -1.74 28.99
CA LEU A 137 -3.81 -0.50 29.70
C LEU A 137 -4.82 -0.81 30.81
N TYR A 138 -4.78 -0.06 31.91
CA TYR A 138 -5.63 -0.31 33.07
C TYR A 138 -6.39 0.96 33.47
N SER A 139 -7.71 0.82 33.66
CA SER A 139 -8.56 1.81 34.31
C SER A 139 -8.88 1.32 35.73
N ASN A 140 -8.26 1.95 36.73
CA ASN A 140 -8.41 1.56 38.14
C ASN A 140 -9.66 2.22 38.76
N PHE A 141 -10.38 1.47 39.59
CA PHE A 141 -11.51 1.96 40.38
C PHE A 141 -11.41 1.45 41.82
N SER A 142 -11.70 2.32 42.80
CA SER A 142 -11.58 2.02 44.24
C SER A 142 -12.91 1.89 44.96
N ALA A 143 -14.02 2.28 44.32
CA ALA A 143 -15.37 2.22 44.87
C ALA A 143 -16.40 1.99 43.76
N SER A 144 -17.60 1.58 44.17
CA SER A 144 -18.72 1.42 43.25
C SER A 144 -19.12 2.75 42.62
N GLY A 145 -19.31 2.78 41.30
CA GLY A 145 -19.67 4.00 40.59
C GLY A 145 -19.55 3.89 39.08
N ASN A 146 -19.92 4.97 38.39
CA ASN A 146 -19.72 5.12 36.96
C ASN A 146 -18.33 5.70 36.70
N ASN A 147 -17.64 5.14 35.70
CA ASN A 147 -16.29 5.50 35.32
C ASN A 147 -16.23 5.73 33.82
N THR A 148 -15.33 6.62 33.41
CA THR A 148 -14.97 6.84 32.01
C THR A 148 -13.46 6.72 31.90
N TYR A 149 -13.01 5.80 31.04
CA TYR A 149 -11.61 5.71 30.64
C TYR A 149 -11.46 6.33 29.26
N VAL A 150 -10.51 7.25 29.12
CA VAL A 150 -10.03 7.74 27.81
C VAL A 150 -8.56 7.38 27.72
N MET A 151 -8.20 6.67 26.64
CA MET A 151 -6.82 6.30 26.35
C MET A 151 -5.95 7.56 26.27
N PRO A 152 -4.82 7.64 26.99
CA PRO A 152 -3.88 8.74 26.83
C PRO A 152 -3.34 8.78 25.40
N ASP A 153 -3.15 9.97 24.84
CA ASP A 153 -2.62 10.14 23.47
C ASP A 153 -1.27 9.45 23.27
N THR A 154 -0.41 9.47 24.28
CA THR A 154 0.89 8.77 24.24
C THR A 154 0.73 7.26 24.11
N LYS A 155 -0.43 6.71 24.48
CA LYS A 155 -0.80 5.30 24.39
C LYS A 155 -1.75 5.00 23.22
N LEU A 156 -1.95 5.95 22.30
CA LEU A 156 -2.68 5.72 21.05
C LEU A 156 -2.28 4.37 20.46
N ARG A 157 -3.26 3.51 20.20
CA ARG A 157 -3.02 2.24 19.53
C ARG A 157 -3.15 2.46 18.03
N GLY A 158 -2.05 2.23 17.33
CA GLY A 158 -1.92 2.55 15.92
C GLY A 158 -2.82 1.72 15.03
N GLY A 159 -2.67 0.39 15.07
CA GLY A 159 -3.51 -0.59 14.38
C GLY A 159 -3.97 -1.68 15.36
N PHE A 160 -5.25 -2.01 15.32
CA PHE A 160 -5.87 -3.20 15.91
C PHE A 160 -7.25 -3.45 15.30
N ARG A 161 -7.74 -4.69 15.38
CA ARG A 161 -9.13 -5.06 15.08
C ARG A 161 -9.88 -5.53 16.32
N TYR A 162 -9.17 -6.19 17.24
CA TYR A 162 -9.72 -6.79 18.44
C TYR A 162 -9.27 -6.02 19.69
N LEU A 163 -10.23 -5.77 20.57
CA LEU A 163 -10.03 -5.21 21.90
C LEU A 163 -10.49 -6.23 22.94
N THR A 164 -9.57 -6.75 23.74
CA THR A 164 -9.90 -7.54 24.93
C THR A 164 -10.10 -6.61 26.12
N ALA A 165 -11.22 -6.76 26.84
CA ALA A 165 -11.47 -6.11 28.12
C ALA A 165 -11.62 -7.17 29.21
N PHE A 166 -10.89 -7.05 30.32
CA PHE A 166 -10.88 -8.04 31.40
C PHE A 166 -10.80 -7.40 32.78
N LEU A 167 -11.38 -8.06 33.78
CA LEU A 167 -11.44 -7.56 35.16
C LEU A 167 -10.33 -8.16 36.01
N VAL A 168 -9.50 -7.30 36.61
CA VAL A 168 -8.53 -7.66 37.65
C VAL A 168 -9.03 -7.15 39.01
N THR A 169 -9.22 -8.05 39.96
CA THR A 169 -9.70 -7.71 41.31
C THR A 169 -9.32 -8.76 42.34
N GLU A 170 -9.15 -8.35 43.60
CA GLU A 170 -8.99 -9.24 44.76
C GLU A 170 -10.30 -9.40 45.56
N GLN A 171 -11.38 -8.74 45.13
CA GLN A 171 -12.68 -8.72 45.81
C GLN A 171 -13.79 -9.24 44.90
N ASN A 172 -15.01 -9.32 45.44
CA ASN A 172 -16.20 -9.58 44.63
C ASN A 172 -16.62 -8.29 43.89
N ALA A 173 -15.93 -7.99 42.79
CA ALA A 173 -16.18 -6.83 41.93
C ALA A 173 -16.87 -7.25 40.62
N THR A 174 -17.62 -6.31 40.05
CA THR A 174 -18.21 -6.44 38.72
C THR A 174 -17.92 -5.19 37.91
N VAL A 175 -17.81 -5.34 36.58
CA VAL A 175 -17.70 -4.23 35.64
C VAL A 175 -18.75 -4.42 34.55
N SER A 176 -19.68 -3.47 34.46
CA SER A 176 -20.69 -3.37 33.41
C SER A 176 -20.24 -2.32 32.40
N ILE A 177 -19.61 -2.75 31.31
CA ILE A 177 -19.26 -1.89 30.17
C ILE A 177 -20.57 -1.47 29.49
N THR A 178 -20.74 -0.17 29.26
CA THR A 178 -21.97 0.42 28.70
C THR A 178 -21.76 1.13 27.37
N ASP A 179 -20.53 1.52 27.07
CA ASP A 179 -20.19 2.16 25.80
C ASP A 179 -18.71 1.94 25.47
N ILE A 180 -18.43 1.70 24.19
CA ILE A 180 -17.08 1.65 23.63
C ILE A 180 -17.09 2.45 22.35
N SER A 181 -16.22 3.44 22.29
CA SER A 181 -16.00 4.25 21.10
C SER A 181 -14.51 4.45 20.86
N LEU A 182 -14.13 4.51 19.59
CA LEU A 182 -12.77 4.77 19.13
C LEU A 182 -12.79 5.98 18.21
N GLU A 183 -12.03 7.01 18.55
CA GLU A 183 -11.71 8.10 17.62
C GLU A 183 -10.56 7.66 16.70
N ILE A 184 -10.85 7.48 15.42
CA ILE A 184 -9.87 7.13 14.39
C ILE A 184 -8.82 8.23 14.24
N GLY A 185 -7.56 7.85 14.39
CA GLY A 185 -6.41 8.74 14.34
C GLY A 185 -5.74 8.88 12.98
N PHE A 186 -5.91 7.90 12.08
CA PHE A 186 -5.30 7.93 10.75
C PHE A 186 -6.11 8.81 9.77
N GLN A 187 -5.48 9.13 8.64
CA GLN A 187 -5.91 10.11 7.64
C GLN A 187 -6.42 11.41 8.31
N PRO A 188 -5.55 12.11 9.07
CA PRO A 188 -5.99 13.13 10.01
C PRO A 188 -6.57 14.38 9.35
N THR A 189 -6.19 14.67 8.11
CA THR A 189 -6.60 15.86 7.35
C THR A 189 -7.91 15.70 6.59
N TRP A 190 -8.53 14.52 6.60
CA TRP A 190 -9.73 14.22 5.80
C TRP A 190 -10.98 14.23 6.66
N SER A 191 -11.93 15.12 6.38
CA SER A 191 -13.20 15.14 7.09
C SER A 191 -14.06 13.91 6.74
N ASN A 192 -14.01 13.49 5.47
CA ASN A 192 -14.70 12.32 4.92
C ASN A 192 -13.68 11.23 4.59
N LEU A 193 -13.54 10.22 5.46
CA LEU A 193 -12.62 9.10 5.25
C LEU A 193 -12.95 8.24 4.02
N ARG A 194 -14.15 8.39 3.42
CA ARG A 194 -14.57 7.61 2.24
C ARG A 194 -14.39 8.37 0.93
N ALA A 195 -13.84 9.59 0.96
CA ALA A 195 -13.65 10.45 -0.21
C ALA A 195 -12.45 10.02 -1.08
N TYR A 196 -12.43 8.77 -1.55
CA TYR A 196 -11.33 8.23 -2.36
C TYR A 196 -11.23 8.97 -3.70
N GLN A 197 -10.01 9.16 -4.18
CA GLN A 197 -9.73 9.90 -5.41
C GLN A 197 -9.51 9.00 -6.63
N GLY A 198 -9.63 7.69 -6.45
CA GLY A 198 -9.66 6.68 -7.49
C GLY A 198 -10.51 5.47 -7.11
N TYR A 199 -10.71 4.58 -8.08
CA TYR A 199 -11.53 3.37 -7.93
C TYR A 199 -11.06 2.26 -8.86
N PHE A 200 -11.48 1.04 -8.56
CA PHE A 200 -11.31 -0.14 -9.40
C PHE A 200 -12.52 -1.07 -9.26
N HIS A 201 -12.92 -1.70 -10.35
CA HIS A 201 -13.94 -2.75 -10.34
C HIS A 201 -13.77 -3.71 -11.52
N CYS A 202 -13.93 -5.01 -11.28
CA CYS A 202 -13.92 -6.06 -12.31
C CYS A 202 -14.93 -7.16 -11.99
N ASN A 203 -15.05 -8.16 -12.86
CA ASN A 203 -15.91 -9.33 -12.64
C ASN A 203 -15.36 -10.39 -11.65
N ASP A 204 -14.23 -10.12 -10.98
CA ASP A 204 -13.67 -10.96 -9.91
C ASP A 204 -13.76 -10.23 -8.56
N GLU A 205 -14.70 -10.64 -7.71
CA GLU A 205 -14.94 -10.00 -6.41
C GLU A 205 -13.76 -10.13 -5.43
N LEU A 206 -12.91 -11.14 -5.59
CA LEU A 206 -11.71 -11.27 -4.77
C LEU A 206 -10.71 -10.16 -5.13
N LEU A 207 -10.50 -9.91 -6.42
CA LEU A 207 -9.63 -8.82 -6.87
C LEU A 207 -10.16 -7.44 -6.45
N ASN A 208 -11.48 -7.24 -6.54
CA ASN A 208 -12.12 -6.03 -6.02
C ASN A 208 -11.76 -5.83 -4.53
N ARG A 209 -12.01 -6.84 -3.68
CA ARG A 209 -11.68 -6.78 -2.25
C ARG A 209 -10.21 -6.51 -1.97
N ILE A 210 -9.30 -7.16 -2.72
CA ILE A 210 -7.85 -6.99 -2.55
C ILE A 210 -7.43 -5.55 -2.88
N TRP A 211 -7.95 -4.96 -3.97
CA TRP A 211 -7.64 -3.58 -4.33
C TRP A 211 -8.03 -2.60 -3.22
N TYR A 212 -9.24 -2.75 -2.67
CA TYR A 212 -9.71 -1.87 -1.59
C TYR A 212 -9.03 -2.14 -0.25
N ALA A 213 -8.55 -3.36 0.00
CA ALA A 213 -7.75 -3.67 1.18
C ALA A 213 -6.38 -2.97 1.13
N GLY A 214 -5.75 -2.92 -0.05
CA GLY A 214 -4.53 -2.15 -0.27
C GLY A 214 -4.76 -0.64 -0.09
N ALA A 215 -5.83 -0.09 -0.67
CA ALA A 215 -6.20 1.31 -0.49
C ALA A 215 -6.46 1.68 0.99
N TYR A 216 -7.19 0.83 1.72
CA TYR A 216 -7.46 1.05 3.14
C TYR A 216 -6.19 0.93 4.00
N THR A 217 -5.27 0.03 3.68
CA THR A 217 -3.97 -0.03 4.36
C THR A 217 -3.20 1.28 4.25
N LEU A 218 -3.15 1.89 3.06
CA LEU A 218 -2.47 3.17 2.87
C LEU A 218 -3.11 4.28 3.70
N GLN A 219 -4.45 4.26 3.80
CA GLN A 219 -5.18 5.18 4.66
C GLN A 219 -4.84 4.98 6.15
N THR A 220 -4.74 3.73 6.62
CA THR A 220 -4.36 3.45 8.02
C THR A 220 -2.91 3.85 8.33
N ASN A 221 -2.08 4.00 7.29
CA ASN A 221 -0.67 4.34 7.38
C ASN A 221 -0.40 5.85 7.17
N ALA A 222 -1.40 6.64 6.79
CA ALA A 222 -1.32 8.11 6.79
C ALA A 222 -1.66 8.62 8.20
N VAL A 223 -0.66 9.03 8.98
CA VAL A 223 -0.81 9.30 10.42
C VAL A 223 -0.52 10.76 10.77
N PRO A 224 -1.02 11.26 11.92
CA PRO A 224 -0.61 12.56 12.42
C PRO A 224 0.88 12.55 12.79
N VAL A 225 1.58 13.63 12.46
CA VAL A 225 3.05 13.68 12.55
C VAL A 225 3.64 13.50 13.95
N ASN A 226 2.85 13.71 15.00
CA ASN A 226 3.27 13.53 16.39
C ASN A 226 2.81 12.20 17.00
N THR A 227 2.50 11.21 16.16
CA THR A 227 2.06 9.87 16.58
C THR A 227 3.01 8.75 16.16
N GLY A 228 4.26 9.10 15.87
CA GLY A 228 5.33 8.14 15.61
C GLY A 228 5.67 7.33 16.84
N ARG A 229 6.23 6.15 16.65
CA ARG A 229 6.73 5.34 17.76
C ARG A 229 7.84 6.09 18.51
N TRP A 230 7.77 6.11 19.84
CA TRP A 230 8.82 6.70 20.66
C TRP A 230 10.16 5.95 20.56
N VAL A 231 11.26 6.70 20.46
CA VAL A 231 12.63 6.20 20.48
C VAL A 231 13.45 7.05 21.48
N PRO A 232 14.24 6.47 22.40
CA PRO A 232 14.55 5.03 22.57
C PRO A 232 13.35 4.17 22.96
N MET A 233 13.28 2.95 22.42
CA MET A 233 12.15 2.05 22.64
C MET A 233 12.00 1.66 24.13
N LEU A 234 10.76 1.50 24.57
CA LEU A 234 10.41 1.13 25.94
C LEU A 234 10.74 -0.35 26.22
N ALA A 235 11.07 -0.68 27.47
CA ALA A 235 11.23 -2.08 27.88
C ALA A 235 9.89 -2.82 27.96
N ASN A 236 8.84 -2.14 28.41
CA ASN A 236 7.48 -2.65 28.49
C ASN A 236 6.51 -1.57 28.01
N GLY A 237 5.42 -1.98 27.39
CA GLY A 237 4.44 -1.07 26.80
C GLY A 237 4.91 -0.42 25.50
N TRP A 238 4.03 0.40 24.94
CA TRP A 238 4.32 1.25 23.78
C TRP A 238 4.16 2.72 24.13
N ALA A 239 4.72 3.59 23.30
CA ALA A 239 4.40 5.00 23.28
C ALA A 239 4.44 5.51 21.83
N ASN A 240 3.38 6.20 21.41
CA ASN A 240 3.20 6.73 20.06
C ASN A 240 3.05 8.26 20.09
N ASN A 241 4.09 8.93 20.61
CA ASN A 241 4.17 10.39 20.72
C ASN A 241 5.48 10.95 20.13
N GLY A 242 6.15 10.19 19.27
CA GLY A 242 7.33 10.62 18.54
C GLY A 242 6.96 11.55 17.37
N THR A 243 7.81 12.55 17.12
CA THR A 243 7.67 13.45 15.97
C THR A 243 8.32 12.83 14.74
N LEU A 244 7.51 12.64 13.69
CA LEU A 244 7.86 11.97 12.44
C LEU A 244 8.38 12.91 11.37
N GLY A 245 7.92 14.16 11.35
CA GLY A 245 8.21 15.08 10.25
C GLY A 245 7.36 16.34 10.27
N PRO A 246 7.42 17.13 9.17
CA PRO A 246 6.64 18.35 9.01
C PRO A 246 5.19 18.05 8.60
N GLY A 247 4.34 19.09 8.67
CA GLY A 247 2.94 19.03 8.22
C GLY A 247 1.99 18.41 9.22
N ASP A 248 0.77 18.13 8.78
CA ASP A 248 -0.31 17.56 9.60
C ASP A 248 -0.49 16.05 9.41
N THR A 249 0.06 15.49 8.33
CA THR A 249 -0.06 14.07 7.97
C THR A 249 1.23 13.54 7.34
N ILE A 250 1.54 12.27 7.56
CA ILE A 250 2.73 11.63 7.00
C ILE A 250 2.49 10.14 6.80
N ILE A 251 3.02 9.58 5.71
CA ILE A 251 2.91 8.15 5.45
C ILE A 251 3.99 7.38 6.21
N VAL A 252 3.60 6.29 6.88
CA VAL A 252 4.49 5.37 7.59
C VAL A 252 4.40 3.95 7.00
N ASP A 253 5.27 3.05 7.45
CA ASP A 253 5.34 1.66 7.00
C ASP A 253 4.07 0.85 7.31
N GLY A 254 3.59 0.93 8.55
CA GLY A 254 2.44 0.18 9.02
C GLY A 254 1.65 0.86 10.14
N ALA A 255 0.42 0.38 10.36
CA ALA A 255 -0.49 1.00 11.32
C ALA A 255 -0.07 0.73 12.78
N LYS A 256 0.24 -0.52 13.13
CA LYS A 256 0.55 -0.94 14.51
C LYS A 256 1.99 -0.66 14.93
N ARG A 257 2.94 -1.34 14.30
CA ARG A 257 4.36 -1.40 14.72
C ARG A 257 5.22 -0.46 13.88
N ASP A 258 6.42 -0.16 14.39
CA ASP A 258 7.39 0.81 13.83
C ASP A 258 6.87 2.25 13.73
N ARG A 259 5.78 2.48 12.97
CA ARG A 259 5.17 3.79 12.71
C ARG A 259 6.23 4.83 12.37
N ALA A 260 7.06 4.54 11.38
CA ALA A 260 8.14 5.41 10.92
C ALA A 260 8.09 5.60 9.41
N VAL A 261 8.75 6.65 8.91
CA VAL A 261 8.92 6.83 7.46
C VAL A 261 9.97 5.83 6.98
N TRP A 262 9.58 4.94 6.06
CA TRP A 262 10.47 3.96 5.45
C TRP A 262 10.41 4.10 3.92
N PRO A 263 11.42 4.72 3.28
CA PRO A 263 11.41 4.95 1.83
C PRO A 263 11.30 3.67 0.97
N GLY A 264 11.83 2.53 1.41
CA GLY A 264 11.69 1.27 0.67
C GLY A 264 10.24 0.87 0.43
N ASP A 265 9.40 1.02 1.45
CA ASP A 265 7.95 0.76 1.40
C ASP A 265 7.25 1.66 0.38
N MET A 266 7.73 2.89 0.23
CA MET A 266 7.19 3.90 -0.71
C MET A 266 7.33 3.47 -2.17
N GLY A 267 8.25 2.56 -2.49
CA GLY A 267 8.39 1.98 -3.83
C GLY A 267 7.13 1.28 -4.33
N ILE A 268 6.31 0.74 -3.42
CA ILE A 268 5.01 0.12 -3.72
C ILE A 268 3.85 0.98 -3.23
N ALA A 269 3.98 1.59 -2.05
CA ALA A 269 2.90 2.33 -1.40
C ALA A 269 2.52 3.61 -2.14
N VAL A 270 3.47 4.33 -2.76
CA VAL A 270 3.19 5.63 -3.40
C VAL A 270 2.38 5.48 -4.70
N PRO A 271 2.75 4.60 -5.65
CA PRO A 271 1.90 4.33 -6.82
C PRO A 271 0.49 3.86 -6.42
N SER A 272 0.41 2.99 -5.42
CA SER A 272 -0.87 2.50 -4.90
C SER A 272 -1.70 3.60 -4.26
N SER A 273 -1.08 4.55 -3.55
CA SER A 273 -1.76 5.72 -2.95
C SER A 273 -2.32 6.60 -4.05
N PHE A 274 -1.51 6.91 -5.06
CA PHE A 274 -1.90 7.75 -6.19
C PHE A 274 -3.17 7.25 -6.88
N VAL A 275 -3.24 5.97 -7.23
CA VAL A 275 -4.39 5.42 -7.98
C VAL A 275 -5.64 5.18 -7.13
N SER A 276 -5.54 5.27 -5.80
CA SER A 276 -6.63 4.89 -4.89
C SER A 276 -7.14 6.05 -4.03
N ILE A 277 -6.50 6.31 -2.89
CA ILE A 277 -6.88 7.40 -1.99
C ILE A 277 -6.45 8.77 -2.54
N GLY A 278 -5.37 8.83 -3.31
CA GLY A 278 -4.82 10.08 -3.85
C GLY A 278 -4.14 10.98 -2.81
N ASP A 279 -3.82 10.46 -1.62
CA ASP A 279 -3.06 11.21 -0.62
C ASP A 279 -1.57 11.23 -0.97
N LEU A 280 -1.13 12.38 -1.49
CA LEU A 280 0.27 12.67 -1.79
C LEU A 280 0.86 13.73 -0.85
N ASP A 281 0.07 14.36 0.01
CA ASP A 281 0.57 15.27 1.05
C ASP A 281 1.36 14.49 2.10
N SER A 282 0.84 13.32 2.51
CA SER A 282 1.55 12.38 3.39
C SER A 282 2.89 11.93 2.79
N VAL A 283 2.93 11.74 1.47
CA VAL A 283 4.14 11.35 0.72
C VAL A 283 5.14 12.51 0.69
N LYS A 284 4.69 13.73 0.39
CA LYS A 284 5.53 14.94 0.41
C LYS A 284 6.21 15.12 1.76
N ASN A 285 5.46 14.99 2.85
CA ASN A 285 5.98 15.19 4.20
C ASN A 285 6.99 14.09 4.59
N ALA A 286 6.75 12.85 4.17
CA ALA A 286 7.69 11.74 4.34
C ALA A 286 9.01 11.99 3.58
N LEU A 287 8.95 12.42 2.31
CA LEU A 287 10.15 12.76 1.54
C LEU A 287 10.88 13.96 2.15
N GLN A 288 10.14 15.01 2.53
CA GLN A 288 10.74 16.22 3.10
C GLN A 288 11.51 15.91 4.39
N VAL A 289 11.00 15.02 5.24
CA VAL A 289 11.76 14.64 6.44
C VAL A 289 13.05 13.90 6.10
N MET A 290 13.08 13.06 5.07
CA MET A 290 14.32 12.42 4.62
C MET A 290 15.34 13.47 4.14
N TYR A 291 14.90 14.50 3.40
CA TYR A 291 15.77 15.61 3.02
C TYR A 291 16.28 16.42 4.21
N ASN A 292 15.42 16.70 5.19
CA ASN A 292 15.78 17.44 6.40
C ASN A 292 16.89 16.74 7.18
N TYR A 293 16.89 15.40 7.19
CA TYR A 293 17.86 14.56 7.90
C TYR A 293 18.95 13.96 6.99
N GLN A 294 19.12 14.45 5.76
CA GLN A 294 20.22 14.03 4.89
C GLN A 294 21.56 14.27 5.59
N ASN A 295 22.43 13.26 5.58
CA ASN A 295 23.74 13.30 6.19
C ASN A 295 24.69 14.25 5.45
N ALA A 296 25.75 14.66 6.13
CA ALA A 296 26.76 15.57 5.58
C ALA A 296 27.50 15.02 4.35
N ASP A 297 27.57 13.70 4.18
CA ASP A 297 28.17 13.05 3.01
C ASP A 297 27.20 12.92 1.81
N GLY A 298 25.93 13.28 1.98
CA GLY A 298 24.88 13.18 0.97
C GLY A 298 23.97 11.97 1.12
N SER A 299 24.29 11.02 2.00
CA SER A 299 23.45 9.86 2.24
C SER A 299 22.15 10.23 2.96
N PHE A 300 21.02 9.69 2.51
CA PHE A 300 19.79 9.64 3.30
C PHE A 300 19.85 8.53 4.36
N PRO A 301 19.15 8.72 5.50
CA PRO A 301 18.87 7.62 6.42
C PRO A 301 18.07 6.49 5.76
N GLU A 302 18.13 5.30 6.34
CA GLU A 302 17.26 4.15 6.02
C GLU A 302 15.81 4.43 6.42
N ALA A 303 15.59 5.09 7.55
CA ALA A 303 14.26 5.42 8.06
C ALA A 303 14.23 6.84 8.66
N GLY A 304 13.09 7.51 8.58
CA GLY A 304 12.89 8.83 9.18
C GLY A 304 12.92 8.82 10.71
N PRO A 305 12.94 10.01 11.33
CA PRO A 305 12.85 10.12 12.80
C PRO A 305 11.50 9.60 13.30
N PRO A 306 11.39 9.25 14.59
CA PRO A 306 12.47 9.26 15.59
C PRO A 306 13.35 8.00 15.53
N LEU A 307 13.06 7.02 14.65
CA LEU A 307 13.89 5.83 14.46
C LEU A 307 15.26 6.17 13.88
N LEU A 308 15.29 7.00 12.84
CA LEU A 308 16.47 7.60 12.21
C LEU A 308 17.60 6.59 11.91
N GLN A 309 17.22 5.42 11.41
CA GLN A 309 18.15 4.33 11.12
C GLN A 309 19.03 4.69 9.92
N GLN A 310 20.26 4.17 9.89
CA GLN A 310 21.31 4.53 8.91
C GLN A 310 21.86 3.27 8.21
N ASN A 311 22.70 3.49 7.20
CA ASN A 311 23.48 2.44 6.51
C ASN A 311 22.66 1.50 5.59
N SER A 312 21.72 2.06 4.82
CA SER A 312 21.06 1.35 3.71
C SER A 312 21.25 2.11 2.40
N ASP A 313 21.92 1.47 1.43
CA ASP A 313 22.06 2.03 0.08
C ASP A 313 20.76 1.88 -0.73
N THR A 314 19.99 0.82 -0.51
CA THR A 314 18.71 0.60 -1.20
C THR A 314 17.65 1.61 -0.77
N TYR A 315 17.49 1.85 0.54
CA TYR A 315 16.51 2.85 1.05
C TYR A 315 16.94 4.29 0.76
N HIS A 316 18.25 4.55 0.68
CA HIS A 316 18.77 5.80 0.14
C HIS A 316 18.23 6.07 -1.27
N MET A 317 18.35 5.09 -2.16
CA MET A 317 17.88 5.21 -3.54
C MET A 317 16.35 5.23 -3.64
N TRP A 318 15.63 4.50 -2.79
CA TRP A 318 14.17 4.57 -2.73
C TRP A 318 13.64 5.95 -2.32
N THR A 319 14.37 6.71 -1.50
CA THR A 319 14.04 8.13 -1.25
C THR A 319 14.05 8.93 -2.55
N MET A 320 15.06 8.71 -3.40
CA MET A 320 15.22 9.40 -4.68
C MET A 320 14.15 8.98 -5.70
N ILE A 321 13.84 7.69 -5.79
CA ILE A 321 12.76 7.17 -6.64
C ILE A 321 11.40 7.70 -6.15
N GLY A 322 11.19 7.79 -4.83
CA GLY A 322 10.00 8.40 -4.23
C GLY A 322 9.83 9.87 -4.62
N THR A 323 10.92 10.65 -4.65
CA THR A 323 10.92 12.03 -5.15
C THR A 323 10.47 12.12 -6.61
N TYR A 324 10.92 11.21 -7.47
CA TYR A 324 10.44 11.12 -8.85
C TYR A 324 8.94 10.80 -8.92
N ASN A 325 8.48 9.78 -8.19
CA ASN A 325 7.07 9.39 -8.19
C ASN A 325 6.18 10.55 -7.72
N TYR A 326 6.60 11.28 -6.68
CA TYR A 326 5.88 12.45 -6.22
C TYR A 326 5.77 13.54 -7.31
N MET A 327 6.85 13.85 -8.02
CA MET A 327 6.82 14.78 -9.16
C MET A 327 5.93 14.27 -10.30
N LEU A 328 6.04 12.99 -10.66
CA LEU A 328 5.24 12.34 -11.70
C LEU A 328 3.74 12.49 -11.42
N TYR A 329 3.31 12.34 -10.17
CA TYR A 329 1.89 12.36 -9.82
C TYR A 329 1.33 13.77 -9.52
N THR A 330 2.16 14.71 -9.06
CA THR A 330 1.69 16.03 -8.61
C THR A 330 2.06 17.22 -9.49
N ASP A 331 3.11 17.11 -10.31
CA ASP A 331 3.74 18.25 -11.00
C ASP A 331 4.26 19.36 -10.04
N ASP A 332 4.55 19.01 -8.78
CA ASP A 332 5.10 19.94 -7.78
C ASP A 332 6.61 20.17 -7.97
N SER A 333 6.94 20.86 -9.07
CA SER A 333 8.32 21.27 -9.39
C SER A 333 8.95 22.12 -8.28
N SER A 334 8.16 22.86 -7.50
CA SER A 334 8.65 23.72 -6.43
C SER A 334 9.31 22.92 -5.30
N PHE A 335 8.70 21.80 -4.92
CA PHE A 335 9.26 20.89 -3.93
C PHE A 335 10.58 20.26 -4.40
N ILE A 336 10.65 19.88 -5.68
CA ILE A 336 11.87 19.30 -6.24
C ILE A 336 12.98 20.36 -6.30
N GLN A 337 12.68 21.57 -6.78
CA GLN A 337 13.64 22.68 -6.85
C GLN A 337 14.19 23.04 -5.47
N GLN A 338 13.34 23.08 -4.44
CA GLN A 338 13.76 23.32 -3.06
C GLN A 338 14.78 22.29 -2.56
N ASN A 339 14.67 21.04 -3.00
CA ASN A 339 15.50 19.93 -2.56
C ASN A 339 16.54 19.48 -3.60
N TRP A 340 16.68 20.18 -4.74
CA TRP A 340 17.45 19.70 -5.88
C TRP A 340 18.94 19.57 -5.58
N GLU A 341 19.53 20.53 -4.88
CA GLU A 341 20.94 20.46 -4.46
C GLU A 341 21.21 19.22 -3.58
N ARG A 342 20.27 18.90 -2.67
CA ARG A 342 20.34 17.70 -1.83
C ARG A 342 20.19 16.42 -2.66
N TYR A 343 19.30 16.42 -3.66
CA TYR A 343 19.15 15.30 -4.59
C TYR A 343 20.44 15.05 -5.39
N LEU A 344 21.07 16.11 -5.92
CA LEU A 344 22.35 16.02 -6.63
C LEU A 344 23.45 15.43 -5.74
N LYS A 345 23.50 15.86 -4.47
CA LYS A 345 24.45 15.33 -3.49
C LYS A 345 24.21 13.85 -3.18
N ALA A 346 22.95 13.43 -3.05
CA ALA A 346 22.57 12.03 -2.87
C ALA A 346 23.00 11.17 -4.06
N MET A 347 22.72 11.63 -5.28
CA MET A 347 23.16 10.94 -6.50
C MET A 347 24.69 10.81 -6.57
N SER A 348 25.41 11.88 -6.21
CA SER A 348 26.87 11.87 -6.15
C SER A 348 27.39 10.85 -5.14
N TYR A 349 26.79 10.81 -3.94
CA TYR A 349 27.12 9.84 -2.90
C TYR A 349 26.99 8.40 -3.39
N ILE A 350 25.82 8.01 -3.91
CA ILE A 350 25.57 6.62 -4.28
C ILE A 350 26.34 6.22 -5.54
N TYR A 351 26.41 7.10 -6.54
CA TYR A 351 27.15 6.81 -7.77
C TYR A 351 28.67 6.76 -7.51
N GLY A 352 29.18 7.48 -6.52
CA GLY A 352 30.58 7.41 -6.07
C GLY A 352 31.02 6.02 -5.60
N LYS A 353 30.07 5.11 -5.34
CA LYS A 353 30.34 3.71 -4.99
C LYS A 353 30.41 2.77 -6.21
N VAL A 354 30.18 3.26 -7.42
CA VAL A 354 30.33 2.47 -8.66
C VAL A 354 31.82 2.25 -8.94
N GLY A 355 32.23 0.97 -8.97
CA GLY A 355 33.62 0.57 -9.15
C GLY A 355 34.04 0.42 -10.62
N THR A 356 35.25 -0.11 -10.83
CA THR A 356 35.83 -0.36 -12.16
C THR A 356 35.08 -1.43 -12.97
N SER A 357 34.30 -2.29 -12.30
CA SER A 357 33.40 -3.25 -12.97
C SER A 357 32.19 -2.57 -13.64
N GLY A 358 31.93 -1.30 -13.33
CA GLY A 358 30.71 -0.59 -13.71
C GLY A 358 29.50 -0.92 -12.82
N LEU A 359 29.68 -1.75 -11.79
CA LEU A 359 28.64 -2.07 -10.80
C LEU A 359 28.83 -1.24 -9.53
N LEU A 360 27.71 -0.93 -8.88
CA LEU A 360 27.64 -0.43 -7.52
C LEU A 360 28.29 -1.43 -6.56
N ASN A 361 29.23 -0.95 -5.74
CA ASN A 361 29.70 -1.67 -4.56
C ASN A 361 28.88 -1.22 -3.34
N GLN A 362 27.83 -1.97 -3.03
CA GLN A 362 26.95 -1.73 -1.90
C GLN A 362 27.71 -1.93 -0.58
N THR A 363 27.76 -0.86 0.21
CA THR A 363 28.38 -0.86 1.54
C THR A 363 27.39 -0.55 2.65
N GLY A 364 26.26 0.10 2.32
CA GLY A 364 25.07 0.16 3.18
C GLY A 364 24.26 -1.11 3.03
N THR A 365 24.46 -2.05 3.96
CA THR A 365 23.95 -3.43 3.90
C THR A 365 22.63 -3.66 4.66
N ARG A 366 21.90 -2.61 5.02
CA ARG A 366 20.56 -2.75 5.58
C ARG A 366 19.51 -2.70 4.48
N ASP A 367 18.47 -3.53 4.63
CA ASP A 367 17.51 -3.79 3.56
C ASP A 367 16.21 -4.43 4.09
N TRP A 368 15.22 -4.60 3.21
CA TRP A 368 13.82 -4.97 3.49
C TRP A 368 13.58 -6.28 4.25
N ALA A 369 14.60 -7.14 4.36
CA ALA A 369 14.75 -8.31 5.25
C ALA A 369 15.47 -9.51 4.59
N ARG A 370 16.13 -9.35 3.45
CA ARG A 370 17.01 -10.38 2.89
C ARG A 370 18.17 -10.76 3.81
N TRP A 371 18.58 -12.04 3.83
CA TRP A 371 19.65 -12.54 4.72
C TRP A 371 21.03 -11.99 4.44
N GLN A 372 21.37 -11.86 3.16
CA GLN A 372 22.69 -11.45 2.69
C GLN A 372 22.52 -10.28 1.72
N THR A 373 23.42 -9.31 1.81
CA THR A 373 23.44 -8.10 0.99
C THR A 373 24.81 -7.43 1.07
N GLY A 374 25.14 -6.54 0.15
CA GLY A 374 26.46 -5.91 0.00
C GLY A 374 27.24 -6.33 -1.24
N PHE A 375 28.43 -5.76 -1.41
CA PHE A 375 29.27 -5.93 -2.61
C PHE A 375 28.51 -5.54 -3.89
N ASN A 376 28.68 -6.28 -4.99
CA ASN A 376 27.93 -6.06 -6.23
C ASN A 376 26.59 -6.81 -6.23
N ASN A 377 25.79 -6.62 -5.17
CA ASN A 377 24.44 -7.19 -5.07
C ASN A 377 23.58 -6.71 -6.25
N THR A 378 22.87 -7.65 -6.89
CA THR A 378 22.17 -7.39 -8.15
C THR A 378 20.94 -6.49 -7.93
N GLU A 379 20.17 -6.69 -6.87
CA GLU A 379 19.02 -5.84 -6.54
C GLU A 379 19.46 -4.37 -6.39
N ALA A 380 20.46 -4.08 -5.56
CA ALA A 380 20.96 -2.74 -5.35
C ALA A 380 21.45 -2.07 -6.66
N ASN A 381 22.07 -2.85 -7.56
CA ASN A 381 22.46 -2.36 -8.88
C ASN A 381 21.25 -2.03 -9.77
N ILE A 382 20.19 -2.83 -9.73
CA ILE A 382 18.95 -2.59 -10.46
C ILE A 382 18.21 -1.36 -9.92
N ILE A 383 18.20 -1.16 -8.60
CA ILE A 383 17.64 0.04 -7.97
C ILE A 383 18.46 1.29 -8.35
N LEU A 384 19.80 1.19 -8.44
CA LEU A 384 20.63 2.29 -8.94
C LEU A 384 20.33 2.62 -10.41
N TYR A 385 20.13 1.61 -11.25
CA TYR A 385 19.69 1.80 -12.63
C TYR A 385 18.39 2.60 -12.69
N ARG A 386 17.37 2.19 -11.91
CA ARG A 386 16.10 2.91 -11.83
C ARG A 386 16.30 4.35 -11.33
N THR A 387 17.13 4.55 -10.31
CA THR A 387 17.43 5.86 -9.73
C THR A 387 18.07 6.81 -10.74
N LEU A 388 18.99 6.32 -11.57
CA LEU A 388 19.63 7.09 -12.64
C LEU A 388 18.62 7.50 -13.72
N GLN A 389 17.73 6.60 -14.13
CA GLN A 389 16.67 6.89 -15.10
C GLN A 389 15.70 7.95 -14.56
N THR A 390 15.16 7.74 -13.35
CA THR A 390 14.20 8.66 -12.74
C THR A 390 14.84 10.01 -12.43
N GLY A 391 16.13 10.03 -12.04
CA GLY A 391 16.90 11.25 -11.90
C GLY A 391 17.06 12.00 -13.21
N SER A 392 17.33 11.30 -14.31
CA SER A 392 17.44 11.89 -15.64
C SER A 392 16.14 12.59 -16.05
N GLU A 393 14.99 11.92 -15.87
CA GLU A 393 13.67 12.48 -16.14
C GLU A 393 13.37 13.71 -15.27
N LEU A 394 13.68 13.66 -13.96
CA LEU A 394 13.55 14.83 -13.08
C LEU A 394 14.36 16.02 -13.60
N ALA A 395 15.62 15.80 -13.97
CA ALA A 395 16.48 16.86 -14.51
C ALA A 395 15.92 17.45 -15.80
N THR A 396 15.37 16.62 -16.68
CA THR A 396 14.68 17.08 -17.90
C THR A 396 13.45 17.93 -17.56
N TRP A 397 12.57 17.48 -16.66
CA TRP A 397 11.36 18.24 -16.29
C TRP A 397 11.67 19.55 -15.56
N LEU A 398 12.80 19.62 -14.85
CA LEU A 398 13.29 20.85 -14.23
C LEU A 398 13.99 21.80 -15.21
N ASN A 399 14.17 21.40 -16.47
CA ASN A 399 14.98 22.12 -17.46
C ASN A 399 16.41 22.39 -16.96
N ASP A 400 17.02 21.43 -16.25
CA ASP A 400 18.38 21.54 -15.76
C ASP A 400 19.37 21.60 -16.94
N THR A 401 20.22 22.63 -16.98
CA THR A 401 21.16 22.88 -18.09
C THR A 401 22.59 22.40 -17.80
N THR A 402 22.80 21.62 -16.74
CA THR A 402 24.14 21.16 -16.31
C THR A 402 24.54 19.82 -16.93
N ASN A 403 23.77 19.31 -17.89
CA ASN A 403 24.01 18.05 -18.62
C ASN A 403 23.93 16.79 -17.71
N VAL A 404 23.31 16.90 -16.53
CA VAL A 404 23.13 15.77 -15.60
C VAL A 404 22.13 14.74 -16.14
N ALA A 405 21.13 15.16 -16.91
CA ALA A 405 20.15 14.26 -17.52
C ALA A 405 20.83 13.26 -18.47
N GLU A 406 21.63 13.76 -19.41
CA GLU A 406 22.39 12.96 -20.37
C GLU A 406 23.45 12.10 -19.66
N THR A 407 24.10 12.68 -18.65
CA THR A 407 25.12 11.97 -17.85
C THR A 407 24.51 10.77 -17.14
N TRP A 408 23.37 10.92 -16.47
CA TRP A 408 22.73 9.83 -15.75
C TRP A 408 22.12 8.80 -16.69
N GLN A 409 21.59 9.21 -17.85
CA GLN A 409 21.13 8.27 -18.87
C GLN A 409 22.29 7.40 -19.39
N ALA A 410 23.43 8.00 -19.73
CA ALA A 410 24.61 7.26 -20.19
C ALA A 410 25.13 6.28 -19.11
N ARG A 411 25.11 6.69 -17.84
CA ARG A 411 25.47 5.84 -16.70
C ARG A 411 24.49 4.68 -16.52
N ALA A 412 23.19 4.92 -16.69
CA ALA A 412 22.17 3.88 -16.62
C ALA A 412 22.40 2.81 -17.70
N GLU A 413 22.67 3.20 -18.95
CA GLU A 413 22.96 2.24 -20.03
C GLU A 413 24.24 1.42 -19.80
N ALA A 414 25.29 2.07 -19.30
CA ALA A 414 26.52 1.38 -18.92
C ALA A 414 26.30 0.37 -17.78
N LEU A 415 25.51 0.77 -16.77
CA LEU A 415 25.16 -0.08 -15.63
C LEU A 415 24.28 -1.26 -16.05
N LYS A 416 23.26 -1.04 -16.88
CA LYS A 416 22.43 -2.11 -17.46
C LYS A 416 23.29 -3.15 -18.21
N SER A 417 24.28 -2.68 -18.96
CA SER A 417 25.23 -3.55 -19.65
C SER A 417 26.10 -4.36 -18.67
N ALA A 418 26.58 -3.72 -17.60
CA ALA A 418 27.36 -4.40 -16.56
C ALA A 418 26.53 -5.45 -15.80
N ILE A 419 25.29 -5.13 -15.41
CA ILE A 419 24.37 -6.06 -14.74
C ILE A 419 24.15 -7.31 -15.59
N ASN A 420 23.80 -7.15 -16.86
CA ASN A 420 23.60 -8.27 -17.78
C ASN A 420 24.88 -9.11 -17.98
N LYS A 421 26.06 -8.47 -18.00
CA LYS A 421 27.34 -9.15 -18.17
C LYS A 421 27.77 -9.99 -16.96
N TYR A 422 27.61 -9.45 -15.76
CA TYR A 422 28.23 -10.02 -14.56
C TYR A 422 27.24 -10.77 -13.65
N CYS A 423 25.96 -10.39 -13.67
CA CYS A 423 24.96 -10.95 -12.75
C CYS A 423 24.03 -11.97 -13.40
N PHE A 424 23.88 -11.97 -14.73
CA PHE A 424 23.01 -12.92 -15.42
C PHE A 424 23.66 -14.31 -15.50
N ASP A 425 22.91 -15.34 -15.11
CA ASP A 425 23.32 -16.74 -15.27
C ASP A 425 22.58 -17.36 -16.45
N THR A 426 23.27 -17.44 -17.59
CA THR A 426 22.72 -18.02 -18.82
C THR A 426 22.32 -19.49 -18.67
N SER A 427 22.97 -20.25 -17.78
CA SER A 427 22.69 -21.67 -17.60
C SER A 427 21.38 -21.91 -16.82
N TYR A 428 21.10 -21.04 -15.86
CA TYR A 428 19.87 -21.06 -15.09
C TYR A 428 18.73 -20.32 -15.81
N GLY A 429 19.06 -19.25 -16.53
CA GLY A 429 18.11 -18.38 -17.24
C GLY A 429 17.54 -17.25 -16.38
N ALA A 430 18.26 -16.81 -15.35
CA ALA A 430 17.87 -15.72 -14.45
C ALA A 430 19.09 -15.02 -13.84
N PHE A 431 18.87 -13.89 -13.15
CA PHE A 431 19.93 -13.17 -12.44
C PHE A 431 20.27 -13.82 -11.10
N LYS A 432 21.56 -13.91 -10.81
CA LYS A 432 22.09 -14.27 -9.49
C LYS A 432 21.98 -13.10 -8.51
N ASP A 433 22.11 -13.41 -7.23
CA ASP A 433 22.13 -12.44 -6.13
C ASP A 433 23.27 -11.42 -6.23
N ASN A 434 24.41 -11.79 -6.81
CA ASN A 434 25.60 -10.96 -6.87
C ASN A 434 26.47 -11.33 -8.09
N ALA A 435 27.37 -10.42 -8.48
CA ALA A 435 28.43 -10.69 -9.45
C ALA A 435 29.51 -11.67 -8.95
N THR A 436 29.40 -12.14 -7.71
CA THR A 436 30.26 -13.19 -7.13
C THR A 436 29.79 -14.61 -7.50
N SER A 437 30.54 -15.61 -7.06
CA SER A 437 30.12 -17.01 -7.14
C SER A 437 29.04 -17.28 -6.08
N THR A 438 27.80 -17.42 -6.52
CA THR A 438 26.63 -17.74 -5.69
C THR A 438 25.65 -18.60 -6.50
N THR A 439 24.86 -19.43 -5.81
CA THR A 439 23.79 -20.24 -6.39
C THR A 439 22.41 -19.65 -6.12
N LEU A 440 22.33 -18.48 -5.47
CA LEU A 440 21.08 -17.81 -5.15
C LEU A 440 20.61 -16.97 -6.34
N HIS A 441 19.38 -17.21 -6.79
CA HIS A 441 18.66 -16.38 -7.77
C HIS A 441 17.46 -15.74 -7.07
N PRO A 442 17.61 -14.50 -6.56
CA PRO A 442 16.62 -13.93 -5.65
C PRO A 442 15.37 -13.44 -6.40
N GLN A 443 14.25 -13.38 -5.68
CA GLN A 443 12.98 -12.92 -6.22
C GLN A 443 13.05 -11.42 -6.54
N ASP A 444 13.65 -10.61 -5.66
CA ASP A 444 13.79 -9.16 -5.82
C ASP A 444 14.50 -8.74 -7.11
N ALA A 445 15.73 -9.16 -7.33
CA ALA A 445 16.51 -8.76 -8.49
C ALA A 445 15.85 -9.22 -9.80
N ASN A 446 15.28 -10.43 -9.81
CA ASN A 446 14.65 -10.98 -11.01
C ASN A 446 13.32 -10.29 -11.33
N SER A 447 12.47 -10.03 -10.33
CA SER A 447 11.23 -9.28 -10.53
C SER A 447 11.49 -7.84 -10.99
N MET A 448 12.40 -7.12 -10.32
CA MET A 448 12.77 -5.76 -10.68
C MET A 448 13.49 -5.68 -12.04
N SER A 449 14.22 -6.73 -12.45
CA SER A 449 14.87 -6.76 -13.77
C SER A 449 13.86 -6.71 -14.93
N LEU A 450 12.69 -7.33 -14.74
CA LEU A 450 11.58 -7.28 -15.69
C LEU A 450 10.90 -5.92 -15.62
N LEU A 451 10.51 -5.50 -14.40
CA LEU A 451 9.76 -4.27 -14.17
C LEU A 451 10.49 -3.02 -14.67
N PHE A 452 11.77 -2.88 -14.35
CA PHE A 452 12.56 -1.70 -14.71
C PHE A 452 13.25 -1.84 -16.07
N GLY A 453 13.08 -2.95 -16.79
CA GLY A 453 13.58 -3.07 -18.16
C GLY A 453 15.09 -3.28 -18.27
N ILE A 454 15.71 -3.98 -17.30
CA ILE A 454 17.09 -4.49 -17.41
C ILE A 454 17.20 -5.49 -18.57
N VAL A 455 16.13 -6.24 -18.80
CA VAL A 455 15.92 -7.07 -19.99
C VAL A 455 14.73 -6.53 -20.78
N ASN A 456 14.79 -6.62 -22.10
CA ASN A 456 13.69 -6.17 -22.95
C ASN A 456 12.50 -7.14 -22.84
N ALA A 457 11.29 -6.61 -22.65
CA ALA A 457 10.07 -7.38 -22.37
C ALA A 457 9.78 -8.50 -23.39
N ASN A 458 10.07 -8.25 -24.68
CA ASN A 458 9.75 -9.17 -25.78
C ASN A 458 10.84 -10.21 -26.07
N THR A 459 11.74 -10.48 -25.12
CA THR A 459 12.86 -11.41 -25.30
C THR A 459 12.61 -12.77 -24.65
N SER A 460 13.27 -13.81 -25.16
CA SER A 460 13.30 -15.12 -24.51
C SER A 460 13.92 -15.06 -23.11
N THR A 461 14.87 -14.14 -22.88
CA THR A 461 15.45 -13.88 -21.55
C THR A 461 14.39 -13.42 -20.55
N ALA A 462 13.56 -12.44 -20.92
CA ALA A 462 12.47 -11.97 -20.06
C ALA A 462 11.45 -13.10 -19.78
N SER A 463 11.11 -13.88 -20.80
CA SER A 463 10.23 -15.06 -20.66
C SER A 463 10.83 -16.13 -19.74
N SER A 464 12.16 -16.34 -19.80
CA SER A 464 12.90 -17.27 -18.95
C SER A 464 12.86 -16.82 -17.48
N ILE A 465 13.23 -15.57 -17.20
CA ILE A 465 13.19 -15.00 -15.84
C ILE A 465 11.79 -15.11 -15.23
N SER A 466 10.78 -14.68 -16.00
CA SER A 466 9.38 -14.75 -15.59
C SER A 466 8.94 -16.20 -15.31
N THR A 467 9.49 -17.18 -16.02
CA THR A 467 9.18 -18.60 -15.75
C THR A 467 9.90 -19.09 -14.50
N ARG A 468 11.16 -18.71 -14.29
CA ARG A 468 11.93 -19.06 -13.09
C ARG A 468 11.34 -18.50 -11.80
N LEU A 469 10.75 -17.31 -11.84
CA LEU A 469 10.06 -16.75 -10.67
C LEU A 469 8.92 -17.66 -10.18
N THR A 470 8.23 -18.35 -11.09
CA THR A 470 7.14 -19.29 -10.73
C THR A 470 7.63 -20.56 -10.03
N ASP A 471 8.93 -20.89 -10.12
CA ASP A 471 9.51 -22.06 -9.42
C ASP A 471 9.44 -21.88 -7.88
N ASN A 472 9.29 -20.63 -7.41
CA ASN A 472 9.19 -20.28 -5.99
C ASN A 472 7.75 -20.31 -5.45
N TRP A 473 6.76 -20.58 -6.29
CA TRP A 473 5.35 -20.47 -5.91
C TRP A 473 4.88 -21.64 -5.07
N THR A 474 4.14 -21.31 -4.01
CA THR A 474 3.39 -22.22 -3.16
C THR A 474 1.88 -22.02 -3.38
N PRO A 475 1.01 -22.83 -2.76
CA PRO A 475 -0.43 -22.57 -2.78
C PRO A 475 -0.83 -21.20 -2.21
N ILE A 476 0.02 -20.59 -1.37
CA ILE A 476 -0.30 -19.36 -0.65
C ILE A 476 0.62 -18.19 -1.01
N GLY A 477 1.43 -18.28 -2.07
CA GLY A 477 2.30 -17.17 -2.50
C GLY A 477 3.73 -17.61 -2.85
N ALA A 478 4.57 -16.66 -3.25
CA ALA A 478 5.95 -16.90 -3.65
C ALA A 478 6.90 -16.81 -2.44
N VAL A 479 7.66 -17.88 -2.18
CA VAL A 479 8.71 -17.86 -1.15
C VAL A 479 9.91 -17.09 -1.68
N ALA A 480 10.39 -16.11 -0.95
CA ALA A 480 11.58 -15.33 -1.34
C ALA A 480 12.85 -16.17 -1.11
N PRO A 481 13.63 -16.55 -2.15
CA PRO A 481 14.86 -17.33 -1.95
C PRO A 481 15.89 -16.64 -1.05
N GLU A 482 15.95 -15.31 -1.08
CA GLU A 482 16.82 -14.44 -0.28
C GLU A 482 16.37 -14.27 1.18
N LEU A 483 15.15 -14.73 1.48
CA LEU A 483 14.60 -14.85 2.83
C LEU A 483 13.80 -16.17 2.93
N PRO A 484 14.49 -17.33 2.99
CA PRO A 484 13.85 -18.63 2.91
C PRO A 484 12.68 -18.79 3.89
N GLU A 485 11.69 -19.60 3.50
CA GLU A 485 10.44 -19.89 4.23
C GLU A 485 9.49 -18.71 4.39
N ASN A 486 9.87 -17.49 4.01
CA ASN A 486 9.02 -16.32 4.13
C ASN A 486 8.41 -15.97 2.77
N ILE A 487 7.13 -15.61 2.80
CA ILE A 487 6.42 -14.99 1.69
C ILE A 487 6.30 -13.51 2.04
N SER A 488 6.87 -12.67 1.18
CA SER A 488 6.91 -11.22 1.34
C SER A 488 6.09 -10.58 0.21
N PRO A 489 4.84 -10.15 0.48
CA PRO A 489 4.05 -9.42 -0.50
C PRO A 489 4.72 -8.12 -0.97
N PHE A 490 5.72 -7.59 -0.25
CA PHE A 490 6.58 -6.52 -0.77
C PHE A 490 7.29 -6.94 -2.06
N ILE A 491 8.01 -8.06 -2.04
CA ILE A 491 8.71 -8.52 -3.24
C ILE A 491 7.76 -9.14 -4.27
N SER A 492 6.72 -9.83 -3.82
CA SER A 492 5.67 -10.29 -4.74
C SER A 492 4.99 -9.12 -5.46
N SER A 493 4.94 -7.91 -4.89
CA SER A 493 4.41 -6.72 -5.58
C SER A 493 5.27 -6.34 -6.79
N PHE A 494 6.60 -6.44 -6.70
CA PHE A 494 7.47 -6.26 -7.86
C PHE A 494 7.33 -7.40 -8.87
N GLU A 495 7.13 -8.64 -8.40
CA GLU A 495 6.96 -9.81 -9.28
C GLU A 495 5.69 -9.73 -10.13
N ILE A 496 4.53 -9.38 -9.53
CA ILE A 496 3.29 -9.23 -10.29
C ILE A 496 3.44 -8.15 -11.36
N GLN A 497 4.08 -7.02 -11.03
CA GLN A 497 4.32 -5.93 -11.98
C GLN A 497 5.32 -6.36 -13.05
N GLY A 498 6.38 -7.09 -12.70
CA GLY A 498 7.35 -7.64 -13.65
C GLY A 498 6.72 -8.62 -14.64
N HIS A 499 5.79 -9.47 -14.21
CA HIS A 499 5.00 -10.31 -15.12
C HIS A 499 4.12 -9.47 -16.06
N LEU A 500 3.45 -8.44 -15.53
CA LEU A 500 2.58 -7.55 -16.30
C LEU A 500 3.37 -6.71 -17.32
N THR A 501 4.60 -6.30 -17.02
CA THR A 501 5.49 -5.60 -17.97
C THR A 501 5.78 -6.43 -19.22
N ILE A 502 5.69 -7.76 -19.12
CA ILE A 502 5.98 -8.69 -20.23
C ILE A 502 4.73 -9.43 -20.74
N ASP A 503 3.54 -8.85 -20.53
CA ASP A 503 2.25 -9.39 -20.97
C ASP A 503 1.88 -10.77 -20.39
N ARG A 504 2.35 -11.06 -19.16
CA ARG A 504 1.97 -12.26 -18.40
C ARG A 504 0.95 -11.95 -17.32
N ALA A 505 -0.19 -11.37 -17.74
CA ALA A 505 -1.33 -11.09 -16.87
C ALA A 505 -1.86 -12.36 -16.19
N ASP A 506 -1.79 -13.51 -16.86
CA ASP A 506 -2.12 -14.83 -16.29
C ASP A 506 -1.32 -15.12 -15.02
N ARG A 507 0.00 -14.91 -15.05
CA ARG A 507 0.88 -15.14 -13.89
C ARG A 507 0.61 -14.13 -12.77
N ALA A 508 0.46 -12.86 -13.13
CA ALA A 508 0.22 -11.82 -12.15
C ALA A 508 -1.10 -12.05 -11.39
N LEU A 509 -2.20 -12.34 -12.12
CA LEU A 509 -3.50 -12.61 -11.51
C LEU A 509 -3.49 -13.88 -10.64
N ASP A 510 -2.79 -14.95 -11.06
CA ASP A 510 -2.63 -16.15 -10.24
C ASP A 510 -1.89 -15.85 -8.92
N LEU A 511 -0.75 -15.14 -8.99
CA LEU A 511 -0.01 -14.77 -7.78
C LEU A 511 -0.80 -13.81 -6.87
N ILE A 512 -1.58 -12.87 -7.44
CA ILE A 512 -2.48 -11.99 -6.67
C ILE A 512 -3.48 -12.84 -5.86
N ARG A 513 -4.16 -13.78 -6.53
CA ARG A 513 -5.17 -14.66 -5.91
C ARG A 513 -4.55 -15.61 -4.88
N ARG A 514 -3.33 -16.11 -5.12
CA ARG A 514 -2.60 -16.98 -4.16
C ARG A 514 -2.18 -16.26 -2.90
N SER A 515 -1.49 -15.13 -3.04
CA SER A 515 -0.85 -14.46 -1.90
C SER A 515 -1.83 -13.56 -1.15
N TRP A 516 -2.41 -12.58 -1.84
CA TRP A 516 -3.34 -11.63 -1.23
C TRP A 516 -4.71 -12.26 -1.04
N GLY A 517 -5.14 -13.12 -1.96
CA GLY A 517 -6.40 -13.83 -1.81
C GLY A 517 -6.41 -14.83 -0.66
N TRP A 518 -5.28 -15.50 -0.37
CA TRP A 518 -5.15 -16.32 0.84
C TRP A 518 -5.28 -15.46 2.09
N TYR A 519 -4.53 -14.35 2.21
CA TYR A 519 -4.61 -13.48 3.38
C TYR A 519 -6.00 -12.85 3.57
N ALA A 520 -6.60 -12.34 2.50
CA ALA A 520 -7.92 -11.71 2.52
C ALA A 520 -9.05 -12.66 2.95
N ASN A 521 -8.85 -13.97 2.80
CA ASN A 521 -9.80 -15.01 3.21
C ASN A 521 -9.35 -15.77 4.47
N HIS A 522 -8.18 -15.45 5.03
CA HIS A 522 -7.69 -16.14 6.21
C HIS A 522 -8.51 -15.73 7.44
N PRO A 523 -9.07 -16.68 8.21
CA PRO A 523 -9.99 -16.38 9.32
C PRO A 523 -9.34 -15.54 10.42
N ASN A 524 -8.01 -15.63 10.55
CA ASN A 524 -7.25 -14.88 11.55
C ASN A 524 -6.71 -13.54 11.06
N GLY A 525 -6.86 -13.22 9.77
CA GLY A 525 -6.46 -11.94 9.21
C GLY A 525 -7.42 -10.81 9.56
N THR A 526 -7.09 -9.58 9.18
CA THR A 526 -7.94 -8.41 9.42
C THR A 526 -9.18 -8.41 8.54
N GLY A 527 -9.11 -8.99 7.35
CA GLY A 527 -10.18 -9.00 6.35
C GLY A 527 -10.41 -7.65 5.64
N SER A 528 -9.62 -6.62 5.97
CA SER A 528 -9.79 -5.25 5.46
C SER A 528 -8.48 -4.58 5.00
N THR A 529 -7.32 -5.15 5.31
CA THR A 529 -5.99 -4.58 5.02
C THR A 529 -5.09 -5.62 4.35
N VAL A 530 -3.86 -5.27 4.03
CA VAL A 530 -2.82 -6.18 3.51
C VAL A 530 -1.67 -6.35 4.52
N ILE A 531 -1.23 -7.60 4.71
CA ILE A 531 -0.21 -7.99 5.71
C ILE A 531 1.21 -7.72 5.22
N GLU A 532 2.11 -7.43 6.14
CA GLU A 532 3.54 -7.28 5.91
C GLU A 532 4.20 -8.51 5.25
N GLY A 533 3.87 -9.71 5.74
CA GLY A 533 4.38 -10.98 5.24
C GLY A 533 3.91 -12.13 6.12
N TYR A 534 4.21 -13.36 5.71
CA TYR A 534 3.90 -14.57 6.48
C TYR A 534 4.86 -15.71 6.11
N LEU A 535 4.77 -16.83 6.82
CA LEU A 535 5.58 -18.01 6.54
C LEU A 535 4.89 -18.92 5.53
N ALA A 536 5.67 -19.68 4.77
CA ALA A 536 5.20 -20.66 3.79
C ALA A 536 4.31 -21.76 4.40
N ASN A 537 4.40 -21.96 5.72
CA ASN A 537 3.53 -22.87 6.47
C ASN A 537 2.16 -22.27 6.86
N GLY A 538 1.87 -21.03 6.44
CA GLY A 538 0.61 -20.33 6.68
C GLY A 538 0.50 -19.63 8.03
N THR A 539 1.57 -19.59 8.83
CA THR A 539 1.56 -18.83 10.09
C THR A 539 1.99 -17.38 9.88
N PHE A 540 1.47 -16.46 10.68
CA PHE A 540 1.85 -15.03 10.68
C PHE A 540 3.20 -14.79 11.39
N GLY A 541 4.20 -15.61 11.09
CA GLY A 541 5.53 -15.59 11.70
C GLY A 541 6.61 -14.91 10.87
N TYR A 542 6.24 -14.03 9.93
CA TYR A 542 7.20 -13.32 9.07
C TYR A 542 8.34 -12.73 9.87
N ARG A 543 9.58 -13.07 9.49
CA ARG A 543 10.81 -12.59 10.15
C ARG A 543 10.89 -12.84 11.66
N SER A 544 10.07 -13.70 12.24
CA SER A 544 10.10 -13.99 13.68
C SER A 544 11.50 -14.41 14.13
N SER A 545 12.13 -15.33 13.39
CA SER A 545 13.52 -15.76 13.61
C SER A 545 14.60 -14.78 13.12
N ARG A 546 14.20 -13.66 12.50
CA ARG A 546 15.09 -12.70 11.83
C ARG A 546 14.71 -11.25 12.08
N GLY A 547 15.14 -10.74 13.21
CA GLY A 547 15.01 -9.32 13.56
C GLY A 547 13.79 -8.99 14.42
N TYR A 548 12.83 -9.92 14.57
CA TYR A 548 11.64 -9.73 15.42
C TYR A 548 11.70 -10.44 16.77
N GLY A 549 12.90 -10.83 17.22
CA GLY A 549 13.09 -11.37 18.58
C GLY A 549 12.29 -12.65 18.88
N TYR A 550 11.95 -13.44 17.87
CA TYR A 550 11.04 -14.59 17.96
C TYR A 550 9.62 -14.25 18.40
N ASP A 551 9.18 -13.00 18.20
CA ASP A 551 7.82 -12.54 18.48
C ASP A 551 7.01 -12.41 17.19
N ALA A 552 6.22 -13.43 16.88
CA ALA A 552 5.35 -13.44 15.71
C ALA A 552 4.19 -12.43 15.80
N SER A 553 3.86 -11.93 17.00
CA SER A 553 2.82 -10.91 17.17
C SER A 553 3.26 -9.52 16.70
N TYR A 554 4.57 -9.32 16.47
CA TYR A 554 5.11 -8.08 15.95
C TYR A 554 4.67 -7.82 14.51
N VAL A 555 4.52 -8.84 13.67
CA VAL A 555 4.17 -8.72 12.24
C VAL A 555 2.99 -7.78 12.04
N SER A 556 3.14 -6.82 11.12
CA SER A 556 2.09 -5.85 10.83
C SER A 556 1.04 -6.46 9.90
N HIS A 557 -0.23 -6.34 10.28
CA HIS A 557 -1.37 -6.76 9.46
C HIS A 557 -1.96 -5.64 8.60
N SER A 558 -1.40 -4.43 8.70
CA SER A 558 -1.64 -3.32 7.78
C SER A 558 -0.32 -2.66 7.41
N HIS A 559 0.26 -3.07 6.29
CA HIS A 559 1.60 -2.64 5.86
C HIS A 559 1.62 -2.19 4.39
N GLY A 560 2.01 -0.93 4.17
CA GLY A 560 1.83 -0.24 2.88
C GLY A 560 2.62 -0.85 1.73
N TRP A 561 3.76 -1.49 2.05
CA TRP A 561 4.62 -2.16 1.09
C TRP A 561 3.96 -3.37 0.39
N SER A 562 2.81 -3.84 0.89
CA SER A 562 2.05 -4.99 0.39
C SER A 562 0.87 -4.57 -0.48
N SER A 563 0.73 -3.27 -0.77
CA SER A 563 -0.41 -2.72 -1.51
C SER A 563 -0.32 -2.87 -3.03
N GLY A 564 0.72 -3.54 -3.56
CA GLY A 564 1.03 -3.63 -4.99
C GLY A 564 -0.11 -4.05 -5.93
N PRO A 565 -1.05 -4.94 -5.56
CA PRO A 565 -2.21 -5.22 -6.41
C PRO A 565 -3.05 -3.98 -6.72
N THR A 566 -3.08 -2.99 -5.82
CA THR A 566 -3.85 -1.75 -6.00
C THR A 566 -3.37 -0.98 -7.24
N SER A 567 -2.06 -0.72 -7.35
CA SER A 567 -1.51 -0.11 -8.56
C SER A 567 -1.50 -1.07 -9.74
N ALA A 568 -1.15 -2.35 -9.55
CA ALA A 568 -1.04 -3.32 -10.64
C ALA A 568 -2.36 -3.51 -11.42
N LEU A 569 -3.49 -3.63 -10.70
CA LEU A 569 -4.81 -3.80 -11.32
C LEU A 569 -5.25 -2.54 -12.08
N THR A 570 -4.95 -1.34 -11.57
CA THR A 570 -5.25 -0.08 -12.27
C THR A 570 -4.32 0.13 -13.48
N GLU A 571 -3.01 0.08 -13.27
CA GLU A 571 -2.02 0.54 -14.25
C GLU A 571 -1.72 -0.49 -15.34
N TYR A 572 -2.00 -1.78 -15.11
CA TYR A 572 -1.68 -2.84 -16.07
C TYR A 572 -2.89 -3.66 -16.54
N ILE A 573 -3.81 -4.05 -15.64
CA ILE A 573 -5.00 -4.82 -16.02
C ILE A 573 -6.01 -3.91 -16.74
N VAL A 574 -6.46 -2.84 -16.08
CA VAL A 574 -7.17 -1.77 -16.79
C VAL A 574 -6.22 -1.08 -17.77
N GLY A 575 -4.96 -0.92 -17.37
CA GLY A 575 -3.88 -0.44 -18.23
C GLY A 575 -3.72 1.07 -18.21
N LEU A 576 -4.35 1.78 -17.27
CA LEU A 576 -4.39 3.24 -17.24
C LEU A 576 -3.30 3.79 -16.32
N SER A 577 -2.35 4.54 -16.88
CA SER A 577 -1.25 5.15 -16.12
C SER A 577 -0.83 6.52 -16.65
N VAL A 578 -0.21 7.33 -15.80
CA VAL A 578 0.44 8.59 -16.22
C VAL A 578 1.87 8.34 -16.65
N THR A 579 2.37 9.12 -17.62
CA THR A 579 3.75 8.96 -18.16
C THR A 579 4.58 10.23 -18.07
N SER A 580 3.97 11.34 -17.64
CA SER A 580 4.66 12.59 -17.31
C SER A 580 3.88 13.36 -16.25
N PRO A 581 4.44 14.45 -15.67
CA PRO A 581 3.90 15.10 -14.49
C PRO A 581 2.40 15.39 -14.54
N ALA A 582 1.70 14.95 -13.50
CA ALA A 582 0.26 15.03 -13.29
C ALA A 582 -0.62 14.45 -14.42
N GLY A 583 -0.05 13.63 -15.31
CA GLY A 583 -0.77 13.06 -16.45
C GLY A 583 -0.88 13.99 -17.66
N LYS A 584 0.01 14.99 -17.81
CA LYS A 584 0.14 15.77 -19.05
C LYS A 584 0.24 14.84 -20.27
N THR A 585 1.00 13.76 -20.11
CA THR A 585 0.94 12.57 -20.96
C THR A 585 0.55 11.33 -20.16
N TRP A 586 -0.16 10.41 -20.81
CA TRP A 586 -0.66 9.18 -20.20
C TRP A 586 -0.67 8.00 -21.17
N SER A 587 -0.90 6.80 -20.65
CA SER A 587 -0.97 5.56 -21.41
C SER A 587 -2.22 4.77 -21.03
N LEU A 588 -2.84 4.11 -22.03
CA LEU A 588 -3.87 3.10 -21.82
C LEU A 588 -3.48 1.81 -22.54
N ARG A 589 -3.10 0.78 -21.78
CA ARG A 589 -2.59 -0.49 -22.28
C ARG A 589 -3.27 -1.68 -21.58
N PRO A 590 -4.52 -2.03 -21.94
CA PRO A 590 -5.28 -3.08 -21.26
C PRO A 590 -4.63 -4.47 -21.35
N GLN A 591 -4.74 -5.26 -20.29
CA GLN A 591 -4.34 -6.67 -20.26
C GLN A 591 -5.45 -7.50 -19.62
N PHE A 592 -6.14 -8.31 -20.43
CA PHE A 592 -7.38 -8.97 -20.00
C PHE A 592 -7.13 -10.16 -19.05
N GLY A 593 -6.08 -10.93 -19.29
CA GLY A 593 -5.86 -12.17 -18.53
C GLY A 593 -7.04 -13.12 -18.68
N ASP A 594 -7.60 -13.56 -17.57
CA ASP A 594 -8.82 -14.39 -17.50
C ASP A 594 -10.08 -13.58 -17.12
N LEU A 595 -10.01 -12.25 -17.09
CA LEU A 595 -11.12 -11.38 -16.74
C LEU A 595 -11.94 -11.00 -17.98
N GLU A 596 -13.23 -10.76 -17.77
CA GLU A 596 -14.18 -10.41 -18.85
C GLU A 596 -14.36 -8.90 -18.96
N ARG A 597 -14.26 -8.20 -17.84
CA ARG A 597 -14.38 -6.74 -17.75
C ARG A 597 -13.57 -6.17 -16.59
N ALA A 598 -13.03 -4.98 -16.77
CA ALA A 598 -12.46 -4.18 -15.70
C ALA A 598 -12.62 -2.68 -15.98
N GLU A 599 -12.76 -1.89 -14.92
CA GLU A 599 -12.80 -0.43 -14.95
C GLU A 599 -12.03 0.16 -13.77
N ALA A 600 -11.38 1.30 -14.01
CA ALA A 600 -10.69 2.06 -12.98
C ALA A 600 -10.57 3.53 -13.36
N GLY A 601 -10.23 4.36 -12.38
CA GLY A 601 -9.91 5.75 -12.60
C GLY A 601 -9.23 6.38 -11.40
N PHE A 602 -8.58 7.51 -11.63
CA PHE A 602 -7.92 8.32 -10.62
C PHE A 602 -7.99 9.79 -11.01
N THR A 603 -7.76 10.67 -10.04
CA THR A 603 -7.78 12.13 -10.23
C THR A 603 -6.39 12.72 -10.04
N THR A 604 -5.99 13.61 -10.95
CA THR A 604 -4.82 14.47 -10.78
C THR A 604 -5.27 15.93 -10.66
N ASN A 605 -4.33 16.87 -10.48
CA ASN A 605 -4.64 18.30 -10.51
C ASN A 605 -5.17 18.77 -11.90
N LEU A 606 -5.01 17.97 -12.97
CA LEU A 606 -5.56 18.25 -14.30
C LEU A 606 -7.02 17.78 -14.43
N GLY A 607 -7.46 16.84 -13.59
CA GLY A 607 -8.81 16.30 -13.59
C GLY A 607 -8.86 14.78 -13.53
N LYS A 608 -10.01 14.22 -13.88
CA LYS A 608 -10.30 12.78 -13.79
C LYS A 608 -9.81 12.02 -15.02
N PHE A 609 -9.08 10.95 -14.78
CA PHE A 609 -8.77 9.91 -15.76
C PHE A 609 -9.59 8.67 -15.43
N TRP A 610 -10.18 8.04 -16.44
CA TRP A 610 -10.88 6.77 -16.27
C TRP A 610 -10.76 5.91 -17.52
N ALA A 611 -10.78 4.60 -17.33
CA ALA A 611 -10.82 3.64 -18.41
C ALA A 611 -11.62 2.40 -17.98
N LYS A 612 -12.24 1.76 -18.95
CA LYS A 612 -12.91 0.47 -18.81
C LYS A 612 -12.80 -0.34 -20.07
N TRP A 613 -12.87 -1.65 -19.92
CA TRP A 613 -12.97 -2.55 -21.06
C TRP A 613 -13.88 -3.72 -20.74
N GLU A 614 -14.45 -4.31 -21.79
CA GLU A 614 -15.29 -5.49 -21.73
C GLU A 614 -15.01 -6.35 -22.98
N THR A 615 -14.78 -7.63 -22.76
CA THR A 615 -14.55 -8.64 -23.80
C THR A 615 -15.84 -9.39 -24.10
N LYS A 616 -15.98 -9.88 -25.34
CA LYS A 616 -17.10 -10.73 -25.77
C LYS A 616 -16.58 -12.12 -26.13
N GLU A 617 -17.45 -13.12 -26.00
CA GLU A 617 -17.16 -14.50 -26.43
C GLU A 617 -16.77 -14.60 -27.92
N SER A 618 -17.20 -13.64 -28.76
CA SER A 618 -16.85 -13.59 -30.18
C SER A 618 -15.40 -13.21 -30.48
N GLY A 619 -14.59 -12.86 -29.47
CA GLY A 619 -13.23 -12.34 -29.64
C GLY A 619 -13.17 -10.83 -29.89
N GLU A 620 -14.32 -10.16 -29.95
CA GLU A 620 -14.44 -8.71 -29.94
C GLU A 620 -14.26 -8.15 -28.52
N TYR A 621 -13.82 -6.90 -28.42
CA TYR A 621 -13.86 -6.18 -27.16
C TYR A 621 -14.10 -4.69 -27.36
N GLN A 622 -14.56 -4.03 -26.30
CA GLN A 622 -14.78 -2.60 -26.25
C GLN A 622 -13.90 -1.98 -25.16
N VAL A 623 -13.35 -0.81 -25.44
CA VAL A 623 -12.60 0.02 -24.48
C VAL A 623 -13.23 1.40 -24.44
N GLY A 624 -13.65 1.85 -23.25
CA GLY A 624 -14.10 3.22 -23.02
C GLY A 624 -13.08 3.94 -22.13
N PHE A 625 -12.76 5.19 -22.41
CA PHE A 625 -11.85 5.97 -21.56
C PHE A 625 -12.11 7.46 -21.67
N GLY A 626 -11.65 8.19 -20.66
CA GLY A 626 -11.69 9.65 -20.62
C GLY A 626 -10.45 10.24 -19.97
N ALA A 627 -9.97 11.34 -20.55
CA ALA A 627 -8.84 12.11 -20.02
C ALA A 627 -9.13 13.62 -20.01
N PRO A 628 -8.58 14.38 -19.04
CA PRO A 628 -8.85 15.81 -18.90
C PRO A 628 -8.29 16.66 -20.05
N ALA A 629 -8.86 17.86 -20.23
CA ALA A 629 -8.42 18.82 -21.23
C ALA A 629 -6.92 19.17 -21.09
N GLY A 630 -6.23 19.35 -22.22
CA GLY A 630 -4.80 19.70 -22.22
C GLY A 630 -3.85 18.52 -22.02
N THR A 631 -4.36 17.28 -22.03
CA THR A 631 -3.57 16.05 -21.96
C THR A 631 -3.50 15.35 -23.31
N SER A 632 -2.48 14.51 -23.50
CA SER A 632 -2.36 13.59 -24.64
C SER A 632 -1.97 12.19 -24.16
N GLY A 633 -2.35 11.15 -24.89
CA GLY A 633 -2.06 9.79 -24.48
C GLY A 633 -1.85 8.84 -25.63
N VAL A 634 -1.25 7.69 -25.29
CA VAL A 634 -1.06 6.57 -26.20
C VAL A 634 -1.95 5.42 -25.75
N VAL A 635 -2.85 4.97 -26.62
CA VAL A 635 -3.66 3.78 -26.40
C VAL A 635 -3.03 2.62 -27.14
N SER A 636 -2.68 1.55 -26.43
CA SER A 636 -2.10 0.33 -27.00
C SER A 636 -3.06 -0.84 -26.76
N LEU A 637 -3.67 -1.32 -27.83
CA LEU A 637 -4.75 -2.29 -27.82
C LEU A 637 -4.23 -3.71 -28.15
N PRO A 638 -4.58 -4.75 -27.39
CA PRO A 638 -4.09 -6.10 -27.65
C PRO A 638 -4.67 -6.70 -28.94
N VAL A 639 -3.83 -7.31 -29.77
CA VAL A 639 -4.26 -8.15 -30.88
C VAL A 639 -4.48 -9.56 -30.34
N LEU A 640 -5.72 -10.05 -30.37
CA LEU A 640 -6.08 -11.35 -29.78
C LEU A 640 -5.83 -12.50 -30.78
N GLU A 641 -5.90 -12.23 -32.08
CA GLU A 641 -5.60 -13.21 -33.12
C GLU A 641 -4.24 -12.96 -33.78
N ALA A 642 -3.28 -13.86 -33.51
CA ALA A 642 -1.94 -13.76 -34.08
C ALA A 642 -1.98 -13.72 -35.62
N GLY A 643 -1.34 -12.71 -36.20
CA GLY A 643 -1.24 -12.56 -37.66
C GLY A 643 -2.42 -11.83 -38.31
N LYS A 644 -3.44 -11.40 -37.55
CA LYS A 644 -4.51 -10.53 -38.04
C LYS A 644 -4.33 -9.09 -37.57
N ILE A 645 -4.66 -8.14 -38.42
CA ILE A 645 -4.76 -6.73 -38.04
C ILE A 645 -6.22 -6.48 -37.68
N PRO A 646 -6.53 -6.12 -36.42
CA PRO A 646 -7.90 -5.92 -36.02
C PRO A 646 -8.49 -4.67 -36.69
N ILE A 647 -9.79 -4.70 -36.92
CA ILE A 647 -10.59 -3.53 -37.27
C ILE A 647 -10.82 -2.74 -35.98
N VAL A 648 -10.39 -1.47 -36.00
CA VAL A 648 -10.51 -0.55 -34.86
C VAL A 648 -11.46 0.59 -35.21
N LEU A 649 -12.58 0.68 -34.50
CA LEU A 649 -13.55 1.77 -34.62
C LEU A 649 -13.42 2.71 -33.42
N VAL A 650 -13.01 3.96 -33.67
CA VAL A 650 -12.96 5.02 -32.64
C VAL A 650 -14.20 5.89 -32.78
N ASN A 651 -15.03 5.93 -31.74
CA ASN A 651 -16.32 6.62 -31.73
C ASN A 651 -17.22 6.23 -32.93
N GLY A 652 -17.17 4.96 -33.34
CA GLY A 652 -17.92 4.42 -34.47
C GLY A 652 -17.30 4.67 -35.85
N VAL A 653 -16.14 5.35 -35.93
CA VAL A 653 -15.44 5.62 -37.18
C VAL A 653 -14.19 4.76 -37.27
N ALA A 654 -13.97 4.10 -38.41
CA ALA A 654 -12.76 3.30 -38.62
C ALA A 654 -11.51 4.18 -38.52
N ALA A 655 -10.55 3.76 -37.68
CA ALA A 655 -9.25 4.39 -37.63
C ALA A 655 -8.55 4.21 -38.99
N GLY A 656 -7.97 5.28 -39.53
CA GLY A 656 -7.32 5.23 -40.84
C GLY A 656 -6.09 4.31 -40.81
N ASN A 657 -5.77 3.66 -41.94
CA ASN A 657 -4.60 2.77 -42.04
C ASN A 657 -3.26 3.45 -41.69
N GLY A 658 -3.16 4.78 -41.75
CA GLY A 658 -1.97 5.54 -41.35
C GLY A 658 -1.92 5.95 -39.88
N SER A 659 -3.00 5.75 -39.12
CA SER A 659 -3.09 6.08 -37.68
C SER A 659 -2.90 4.87 -36.75
N LEU A 660 -2.79 3.66 -37.33
CA LEU A 660 -2.57 2.42 -36.59
C LEU A 660 -1.13 1.95 -36.82
N ALA A 661 -0.36 1.79 -35.74
CA ALA A 661 0.93 1.12 -35.81
C ALA A 661 0.84 -0.24 -35.10
N LEU A 662 1.28 -1.30 -35.79
CA LEU A 662 1.40 -2.64 -35.20
C LEU A 662 2.79 -2.78 -34.60
N SER A 663 2.85 -3.05 -33.29
CA SER A 663 4.09 -3.35 -32.59
C SER A 663 3.84 -4.40 -31.52
N SER A 664 4.61 -5.49 -31.57
CA SER A 664 4.66 -6.50 -30.50
C SER A 664 3.28 -7.08 -30.13
N GLY A 665 2.46 -7.41 -31.14
CA GLY A 665 1.12 -7.96 -30.90
C GLY A 665 0.08 -6.95 -30.40
N ARG A 666 0.34 -5.65 -30.58
CA ARG A 666 -0.56 -4.56 -30.17
C ARG A 666 -0.69 -3.52 -31.26
N VAL A 667 -1.86 -2.87 -31.30
CA VAL A 667 -2.15 -1.74 -32.18
C VAL A 667 -2.15 -0.46 -31.35
N THR A 668 -1.39 0.55 -31.77
CA THR A 668 -1.28 1.82 -31.04
C THR A 668 -2.01 2.97 -31.73
N LEU A 669 -2.55 3.87 -30.90
CA LEU A 669 -3.27 5.09 -31.28
C LEU A 669 -2.80 6.25 -30.42
N ASP A 670 -2.45 7.38 -31.04
CA ASP A 670 -2.28 8.65 -30.33
C ASP A 670 -3.63 9.34 -30.18
N VAL A 671 -3.94 9.77 -28.96
CA VAL A 671 -5.21 10.42 -28.62
C VAL A 671 -4.99 11.68 -27.80
N GLY A 672 -5.89 12.66 -27.94
CA GLY A 672 -5.93 13.83 -27.08
C GLY A 672 -6.84 13.64 -25.87
N SER A 673 -7.10 14.73 -25.15
CA SER A 673 -8.13 14.80 -24.13
C SER A 673 -9.54 14.47 -24.67
N GLY A 674 -10.47 14.12 -23.78
CA GLY A 674 -11.87 13.84 -24.12
C GLY A 674 -12.30 12.43 -23.75
N ASN A 675 -13.53 12.08 -24.14
CA ASN A 675 -14.09 10.75 -23.93
C ASN A 675 -14.12 9.98 -25.25
N TYR A 676 -13.71 8.72 -25.20
CA TYR A 676 -13.59 7.86 -26.36
C TYR A 676 -14.24 6.51 -26.08
N THR A 677 -14.78 5.91 -27.13
CA THR A 677 -15.18 4.51 -27.17
C THR A 677 -14.51 3.86 -28.36
N VAL A 678 -13.75 2.80 -28.09
CA VAL A 678 -13.04 2.03 -29.10
C VAL A 678 -13.63 0.63 -29.15
N GLN A 679 -14.04 0.19 -30.34
CA GLN A 679 -14.45 -1.19 -30.59
C GLN A 679 -13.38 -1.88 -31.42
N VAL A 680 -13.03 -3.11 -31.04
CA VAL A 680 -12.01 -3.90 -31.70
C VAL A 680 -12.59 -5.23 -32.12
N THR A 681 -12.43 -5.56 -33.40
CA THR A 681 -12.84 -6.83 -34.03
C THR A 681 -11.62 -7.43 -34.72
N GLN A 682 -11.38 -8.73 -34.54
CA GLN A 682 -10.14 -9.39 -34.98
C GLN A 682 -10.07 -9.71 -36.47
#